data_AF-A0A7X9LAE1-F1
#
_entry.id   AF-A0A7X9LAE1-F1
#
_cell.length_a   1.000
_cell.length_b   1.000
_cell.length_c   1.000
_cell.angle_alpha   90.00
_cell.angle_beta   90.00
_cell.angle_gamma   90.00
#
_symmetry.space_group_name_H-M   'P 1'
#
loop_
_entity.id
_entity.type
_entity.pdbx_description
1 polymer ?
#
loop_
_entity_poly.entity_id
_entity_poly.type
_entity_poly.pdbx_seq_one_letter_code
_entity_poly.pdbx_strand_id
1 'polypeptide(L)'
;MSPVSAAAVNLRLALIGLSVPLQAEEATSAQLVAPILARQRELSRRLSDRLCAADQRIQGFLDDYLADVFPEGAGDSPRLPRRTLVLDEAGLARALSLPVNADSFTSPLLSSYRLANGVLHNPANDRRTTAGVFHIAEGGSPIPDDKIAVPKAVFARLLTEAFEPPEVDLVLPYLSKTDHPAACFVSLLLRPLVSPAVPGYATERRMETRFIVPGGLVANLDFVEGIFGNGGDPYLPENDASLDPGTWTGTTGCVILAPHLTGLTKKDLGLPHVDAATDRQKRDGMCWSKPDERYNNGQAFKVCARDARGVMVTVIADNYFGYCKKEVKTQISYSANLFGNVEEEHAGGALVFPSYNLGGGYTDDSAGDDYRLDDVLARNPERFVRQPEGHAIDLEHPQHVLVPARPTYSLRSMTVSWKSPAGERSIRLRADKVYFGPNGYRVQLAQSPSDHTHWDLIATVATVTSCHKPCTVSGGGKSEISKAITDAFIFGTAYVADYEADLEAVEAILARDHSDRFADPALRGTDTRPILSNERSMGSVIKLLTPSEADYSAEYNAWLEGIPQHVKELVFVVKRFYRPEWHADWRSHFTVGIMNGRQGNALRLDGERINVNMLRVGFDTDGSWRLFGLRHDFNPAVKVQTEDDITASIVGPEHLAARPGPVIGLSRKYVQNCENLLFQRPDDAIHRGYD
;
A
#
# COMPACT_ATOMS: atom_id res chain seq x y z
N MET A 1 -8.28 11.09 -14.22
CA MET A 1 -9.73 11.39 -14.33
C MET A 1 -9.87 12.76 -14.98
N SER A 2 -10.80 12.91 -15.93
CA SER A 2 -11.16 14.24 -16.42
C SER A 2 -11.70 15.06 -15.24
N PRO A 3 -11.36 16.36 -15.11
CA PRO A 3 -11.96 17.19 -14.08
C PRO A 3 -13.49 17.19 -14.25
N VAL A 4 -14.21 16.97 -13.15
CA VAL A 4 -15.67 17.12 -13.11
C VAL A 4 -16.02 18.55 -13.50
N SER A 5 -16.92 18.71 -14.46
CA SER A 5 -17.31 20.04 -14.92
C SER A 5 -18.18 20.75 -13.88
N ALA A 6 -18.06 22.08 -13.79
CA ALA A 6 -18.96 22.90 -12.97
C ALA A 6 -20.45 22.65 -13.33
N ALA A 7 -20.75 22.36 -14.59
CA ALA A 7 -22.10 22.02 -15.04
C ALA A 7 -22.66 20.76 -14.36
N ALA A 8 -21.82 19.75 -14.12
CA ALA A 8 -22.22 18.52 -13.44
C ALA A 8 -22.60 18.77 -11.96
N VAL A 9 -21.86 19.65 -11.28
CA VAL A 9 -22.18 20.09 -9.91
C VAL A 9 -23.48 20.88 -9.88
N ASN A 10 -23.59 21.89 -10.75
CA ASN A 10 -24.75 22.79 -10.80
C ASN A 10 -26.05 22.04 -11.13
N LEU A 11 -26.01 21.04 -12.01
CA LEU A 11 -27.16 20.20 -12.32
C LEU A 11 -27.69 19.47 -11.08
N ARG A 12 -26.79 18.87 -10.28
CA ARG A 12 -27.17 18.13 -9.06
C ARG A 12 -27.75 19.06 -7.99
N LEU A 13 -27.14 20.24 -7.80
CA LEU A 13 -27.68 21.30 -6.93
C LEU A 13 -29.09 21.70 -7.35
N ALA A 14 -29.30 21.96 -8.65
CA ALA A 14 -30.61 22.32 -9.18
C ALA A 14 -31.64 21.18 -9.02
N LEU A 15 -31.26 19.91 -9.20
CA LEU A 15 -32.17 18.77 -9.03
C LEU A 15 -32.70 18.65 -7.59
N ILE A 16 -31.87 18.93 -6.59
CA ILE A 16 -32.28 18.92 -5.17
C ILE A 16 -32.89 20.26 -4.71
N GLY A 17 -32.99 21.25 -5.61
CA GLY A 17 -33.64 22.53 -5.35
C GLY A 17 -32.77 23.54 -4.61
N LEU A 18 -31.45 23.37 -4.62
CA LEU A 18 -30.50 24.38 -4.11
C LEU A 18 -30.19 25.42 -5.20
N SER A 19 -29.70 26.58 -4.77
CA SER A 19 -29.19 27.62 -5.64
C SER A 19 -27.99 27.14 -6.48
N VAL A 20 -27.79 27.76 -7.63
CA VAL A 20 -26.60 27.59 -8.46
C VAL A 20 -25.93 28.95 -8.71
N PRO A 21 -24.65 29.00 -9.12
CA PRO A 21 -23.99 30.27 -9.42
C PRO A 21 -24.69 31.01 -10.57
N LEU A 22 -24.83 32.34 -10.46
CA LEU A 22 -25.48 33.20 -11.47
C LEU A 22 -24.94 32.97 -12.89
N GLN A 23 -23.62 32.89 -13.06
CA GLN A 23 -23.01 32.64 -14.37
C GLN A 23 -23.42 31.30 -14.98
N ALA A 24 -23.74 30.30 -14.14
CA ALA A 24 -24.23 29.01 -14.59
C ALA A 24 -25.73 29.04 -14.93
N GLU A 25 -26.52 29.82 -14.22
CA GLU A 25 -27.93 30.10 -14.53
C GLU A 25 -28.09 30.84 -15.87
N GLU A 26 -27.18 31.77 -16.17
CA GLU A 26 -27.17 32.56 -17.40
C GLU A 26 -26.62 31.82 -18.63
N ALA A 27 -26.00 30.65 -18.43
CA ALA A 27 -25.48 29.86 -19.53
C ALA A 27 -26.62 29.35 -20.45
N THR A 28 -26.51 29.56 -21.76
CA THR A 28 -27.57 29.21 -22.73
C THR A 28 -28.00 27.74 -22.65
N SER A 29 -27.06 26.82 -22.41
CA SER A 29 -27.38 25.40 -22.21
C SER A 29 -28.19 25.14 -20.95
N ALA A 30 -27.93 25.86 -19.85
CA ALA A 30 -28.68 25.74 -18.61
C ALA A 30 -30.12 26.27 -18.78
N GLN A 31 -30.29 27.39 -19.47
CA GLN A 31 -31.62 27.97 -19.77
C GLN A 31 -32.49 27.04 -20.62
N LEU A 32 -31.88 26.30 -21.56
CA LEU A 32 -32.59 25.31 -22.39
C LEU A 32 -33.08 24.09 -21.59
N VAL A 33 -32.34 23.68 -20.55
CA VAL A 33 -32.64 22.49 -19.75
C VAL A 33 -33.51 22.81 -18.51
N ALA A 34 -33.45 24.05 -18.01
CA ALA A 34 -34.20 24.54 -16.85
C ALA A 34 -35.71 24.18 -16.84
N PRO A 35 -36.51 24.33 -17.92
CA PRO A 35 -37.93 23.98 -17.88
C PRO A 35 -38.18 22.48 -17.66
N ILE A 36 -37.27 21.62 -18.12
CA ILE A 36 -37.36 20.16 -17.93
C ILE A 36 -37.11 19.82 -16.45
N LEU A 37 -36.07 20.42 -15.85
CA LEU A 37 -35.76 20.24 -14.43
C LEU A 37 -36.88 20.76 -13.54
N ALA A 38 -37.46 21.92 -13.86
CA ALA A 38 -38.60 22.48 -13.13
C ALA A 38 -39.81 21.54 -13.18
N ARG A 39 -40.13 20.99 -14.37
CA ARG A 39 -41.20 20.00 -14.52
C ARG A 39 -40.93 18.73 -13.71
N GLN A 40 -39.70 18.20 -13.77
CA GLN A 40 -39.32 17.02 -12.99
C GLN A 40 -39.48 17.27 -11.48
N ARG A 41 -39.07 18.46 -10.99
CA ARG A 41 -39.21 18.85 -9.58
C ARG A 41 -40.66 18.83 -9.11
N GLU A 42 -41.60 19.34 -9.94
CA GLU A 42 -43.04 19.29 -9.63
C GLU A 42 -43.60 17.86 -9.65
N LEU A 43 -43.07 16.97 -10.51
CA LEU A 43 -43.44 15.57 -10.52
C LEU A 43 -42.90 14.83 -9.29
N SER A 44 -41.67 15.13 -8.86
CA SER A 44 -41.07 14.53 -7.67
C SER A 44 -41.85 14.85 -6.39
N ARG A 45 -42.47 16.04 -6.28
CA ARG A 45 -43.33 16.41 -5.14
C ARG A 45 -44.57 15.52 -4.96
N ARG A 46 -44.94 14.71 -5.96
CA ARG A 46 -46.04 13.73 -5.86
C ARG A 46 -45.64 12.47 -5.08
N LEU A 47 -44.33 12.20 -4.96
CA LEU A 47 -43.79 11.09 -4.21
C LEU A 47 -43.33 11.61 -2.85
N SER A 48 -43.55 10.84 -1.78
CA SER A 48 -42.87 11.10 -0.52
C SER A 48 -41.37 10.89 -0.71
N ASP A 49 -40.53 11.72 -0.08
CA ASP A 49 -39.07 11.51 -0.05
C ASP A 49 -38.77 10.14 0.60
N ARG A 50 -38.56 9.14 -0.26
CA ARG A 50 -38.25 7.75 0.10
C ARG A 50 -36.74 7.66 0.28
N LEU A 51 -36.28 6.98 1.34
CA LEU A 51 -34.87 6.69 1.55
C LEU A 51 -34.34 5.74 0.45
N CYS A 52 -33.06 5.80 0.12
CA CYS A 52 -32.44 4.77 -0.74
C CYS A 52 -32.43 3.39 -0.03
N ALA A 53 -32.11 2.31 -0.73
CA ALA A 53 -32.17 0.95 -0.16
C ALA A 53 -31.24 0.78 1.06
N ALA A 54 -30.01 1.31 0.99
CA ALA A 54 -29.07 1.29 2.09
C ALA A 54 -29.58 2.10 3.30
N ASP A 55 -30.08 3.31 3.07
CA ASP A 55 -30.61 4.18 4.14
C ASP A 55 -31.89 3.58 4.76
N GLN A 56 -32.71 2.83 4.00
CA GLN A 56 -33.85 2.08 4.53
C GLN A 56 -33.40 0.99 5.52
N ARG A 57 -32.36 0.22 5.18
CA ARG A 57 -31.78 -0.79 6.09
C ARG A 57 -31.25 -0.17 7.38
N ILE A 58 -30.58 0.97 7.26
CA ILE A 58 -30.06 1.73 8.40
C ILE A 58 -31.20 2.25 9.28
N GLN A 59 -32.21 2.90 8.69
CA GLN A 59 -33.34 3.44 9.46
C GLN A 59 -34.15 2.32 10.11
N GLY A 60 -34.38 1.20 9.43
CA GLY A 60 -35.07 0.03 10.01
C GLY A 60 -34.32 -0.53 11.22
N PHE A 61 -32.99 -0.65 11.12
CA PHE A 61 -32.16 -1.02 12.28
C PHE A 61 -32.29 -0.01 13.42
N LEU A 62 -32.21 1.31 13.14
CA LEU A 62 -32.30 2.34 14.17
C LEU A 62 -33.66 2.37 14.86
N ASP A 63 -34.75 2.23 14.10
CA ASP A 63 -36.11 2.20 14.61
C ASP A 63 -36.31 1.02 15.56
N ASP A 64 -35.90 -0.18 15.13
CA ASP A 64 -35.98 -1.39 15.95
C ASP A 64 -35.02 -1.34 17.15
N TYR A 65 -33.79 -0.85 16.92
CA TYR A 65 -32.78 -0.74 17.97
C TYR A 65 -33.30 0.22 19.03
N LEU A 66 -33.89 1.37 18.71
CA LEU A 66 -34.29 2.40 19.68
C LEU A 66 -35.76 2.32 20.14
N ALA A 67 -36.49 1.26 19.80
CA ALA A 67 -37.93 1.14 20.06
C ALA A 67 -38.33 1.24 21.55
N ASP A 68 -37.45 0.83 22.47
CA ASP A 68 -37.64 0.94 23.92
C ASP A 68 -37.39 2.36 24.46
N VAL A 69 -36.64 3.19 23.74
CA VAL A 69 -36.41 4.60 24.04
C VAL A 69 -37.51 5.48 23.45
N PHE A 70 -37.97 5.16 22.24
CA PHE A 70 -39.03 5.86 21.52
C PHE A 70 -40.15 4.89 21.13
N PRO A 71 -41.10 4.58 22.04
CA PRO A 71 -42.22 3.70 21.72
C PRO A 71 -43.13 4.30 20.62
N GLU A 72 -43.86 3.45 19.91
CA GLU A 72 -44.73 3.86 18.79
C GLU A 72 -45.65 5.04 19.17
N GLY A 73 -45.57 6.12 18.40
CA GLY A 73 -46.35 7.35 18.62
C GLY A 73 -45.64 8.42 19.48
N ALA A 74 -44.47 8.13 20.05
CA ALA A 74 -43.59 9.17 20.58
C ALA A 74 -43.05 10.01 19.40
N GLY A 75 -43.34 11.31 19.39
CA GLY A 75 -42.62 12.24 18.53
C GLY A 75 -41.13 12.19 18.87
N ASP A 76 -40.26 12.40 17.88
CA ASP A 76 -38.82 12.68 18.05
C ASP A 76 -37.83 11.49 18.03
N SER A 77 -38.17 10.33 17.43
CA SER A 77 -37.15 9.32 17.09
C SER A 77 -36.21 9.83 15.97
N PRO A 78 -34.87 9.62 16.07
CA PRO A 78 -33.91 10.13 15.10
C PRO A 78 -34.15 9.57 13.69
N ARG A 79 -34.23 10.47 12.70
CA ARG A 79 -34.44 10.13 11.29
C ARG A 79 -33.26 10.57 10.44
N LEU A 80 -32.79 9.67 9.58
CA LEU A 80 -31.77 10.02 8.57
C LEU A 80 -32.25 11.19 7.70
N PRO A 81 -31.35 12.11 7.29
CA PRO A 81 -31.69 13.19 6.37
C PRO A 81 -32.25 12.63 5.06
N ARG A 82 -33.51 12.93 4.76
CA ARG A 82 -34.19 12.45 3.55
C ARG A 82 -33.70 13.13 2.27
N ARG A 83 -33.12 14.33 2.40
CA ARG A 83 -32.56 15.10 1.29
C ARG A 83 -31.09 15.38 1.55
N THR A 84 -30.24 14.68 0.83
CA THR A 84 -28.80 14.92 0.80
C THR A 84 -28.38 15.21 -0.63
N LEU A 85 -27.35 16.03 -0.84
CA LEU A 85 -26.63 16.05 -2.10
C LEU A 85 -25.83 14.75 -2.24
N VAL A 86 -26.28 13.86 -3.11
CA VAL A 86 -25.64 12.56 -3.36
C VAL A 86 -24.42 12.78 -4.26
N LEU A 87 -23.30 12.13 -3.90
CA LEU A 87 -22.08 12.10 -4.70
C LEU A 87 -22.03 10.81 -5.51
N ASP A 88 -22.75 10.79 -6.63
CA ASP A 88 -22.91 9.62 -7.49
C ASP A 88 -21.77 9.39 -8.50
N GLU A 89 -20.85 10.34 -8.62
CA GLU A 89 -19.71 10.32 -9.55
C GLU A 89 -18.43 10.73 -8.84
N ALA A 90 -17.34 10.04 -9.18
CA ALA A 90 -16.05 10.32 -8.59
C ALA A 90 -15.53 11.74 -8.93
N GLY A 91 -15.02 12.45 -7.93
CA GLY A 91 -14.47 13.80 -8.07
C GLY A 91 -15.46 14.95 -7.81
N LEU A 92 -16.76 14.67 -7.69
CA LEU A 92 -17.75 15.69 -7.27
C LEU A 92 -17.41 16.26 -5.90
N ALA A 93 -17.02 15.40 -4.96
CA ALA A 93 -16.63 15.79 -3.61
C ALA A 93 -15.51 16.84 -3.61
N ARG A 94 -14.47 16.61 -4.41
CA ARG A 94 -13.34 17.53 -4.56
C ARG A 94 -13.77 18.87 -5.15
N ALA A 95 -14.60 18.84 -6.19
CA ALA A 95 -15.12 20.06 -6.79
C ALA A 95 -15.96 20.87 -5.79
N LEU A 96 -16.75 20.20 -4.95
CA LEU A 96 -17.59 20.81 -3.93
C LEU A 96 -16.80 21.38 -2.73
N SER A 97 -15.55 20.95 -2.54
CA SER A 97 -14.72 21.27 -1.37
C SER A 97 -14.08 22.67 -1.41
N LEU A 98 -14.23 23.41 -2.51
CA LEU A 98 -13.73 24.78 -2.67
C LEU A 98 -14.78 25.66 -3.36
N PRO A 99 -14.77 26.99 -3.10
CA PRO A 99 -15.71 27.90 -3.75
C PRO A 99 -15.52 27.90 -5.27
N VAL A 100 -16.62 27.96 -6.01
CA VAL A 100 -16.61 27.95 -7.48
C VAL A 100 -15.72 29.04 -8.08
N ASN A 101 -15.60 30.19 -7.40
CA ASN A 101 -14.88 31.38 -7.85
C ASN A 101 -13.65 31.71 -6.97
N ALA A 102 -13.11 30.77 -6.19
CA ALA A 102 -11.93 31.03 -5.36
C ALA A 102 -11.10 29.78 -5.05
N ASP A 103 -9.82 30.00 -4.76
CA ASP A 103 -8.88 28.93 -4.41
C ASP A 103 -8.76 28.65 -2.91
N SER A 104 -9.57 29.30 -2.07
CA SER A 104 -9.53 29.13 -0.62
C SER A 104 -10.91 29.16 0.03
N PHE A 105 -11.07 28.33 1.06
CA PHE A 105 -12.24 28.25 1.94
C PHE A 105 -11.80 28.21 3.40
N THR A 106 -12.57 28.87 4.29
CA THR A 106 -12.31 28.85 5.72
C THR A 106 -13.63 28.83 6.48
N SER A 107 -13.70 27.96 7.47
CA SER A 107 -14.77 27.83 8.47
C SER A 107 -14.14 27.53 9.84
N PRO A 108 -14.89 27.56 10.95
CA PRO A 108 -14.38 27.13 12.26
C PRO A 108 -13.83 25.70 12.28
N LEU A 109 -14.33 24.82 11.39
CA LEU A 109 -13.97 23.40 11.36
C LEU A 109 -12.86 23.07 10.35
N LEU A 110 -12.67 23.88 9.30
CA LEU A 110 -11.82 23.51 8.17
C LEU A 110 -11.30 24.73 7.41
N SER A 111 -10.01 24.71 7.08
CA SER A 111 -9.38 25.58 6.08
C SER A 111 -8.93 24.77 4.87
N SER A 112 -9.32 25.17 3.66
CA SER A 112 -9.05 24.42 2.42
C SER A 112 -8.44 25.31 1.35
N TYR A 113 -7.54 24.75 0.54
CA TYR A 113 -6.78 25.47 -0.49
C TYR A 113 -6.60 24.64 -1.76
N ARG A 114 -6.71 25.26 -2.93
CA ARG A 114 -6.21 24.71 -4.19
C ARG A 114 -4.71 24.98 -4.28
N LEU A 115 -3.92 23.94 -4.56
CA LEU A 115 -2.48 24.02 -4.75
C LEU A 115 -2.09 23.51 -6.14
N ALA A 116 -0.87 23.82 -6.59
CA ALA A 116 -0.36 23.35 -7.87
C ALA A 116 -0.29 21.81 -7.96
N ASN A 117 -0.14 21.12 -6.83
CA ASN A 117 -0.03 19.67 -6.72
C ASN A 117 -1.33 18.99 -6.27
N GLY A 118 -2.45 19.72 -6.12
CA GLY A 118 -3.73 19.14 -5.71
C GLY A 118 -4.54 20.04 -4.78
N VAL A 119 -5.07 19.46 -3.70
CA VAL A 119 -5.88 20.15 -2.70
C VAL A 119 -5.28 19.94 -1.31
N LEU A 120 -5.31 20.99 -0.48
CA LEU A 120 -4.89 20.96 0.91
C LEU A 120 -6.09 21.24 1.82
N HIS A 121 -6.23 20.45 2.86
CA HIS A 121 -7.27 20.57 3.88
C HIS A 121 -6.65 20.52 5.27
N ASN A 122 -6.80 21.61 6.03
CA ASN A 122 -6.36 21.74 7.42
C ASN A 122 -7.61 21.78 8.32
N PRO A 123 -8.01 20.64 8.92
CA PRO A 123 -9.13 20.59 9.87
C PRO A 123 -8.77 21.28 11.18
N ALA A 124 -9.79 21.57 12.02
CA ALA A 124 -9.61 22.24 13.31
C ALA A 124 -8.66 21.46 14.25
N ASN A 125 -8.74 20.13 14.26
CA ASN A 125 -7.80 19.26 14.96
C ASN A 125 -6.81 18.62 13.98
N ASP A 126 -5.51 18.76 14.24
CA ASP A 126 -4.42 18.33 13.34
C ASP A 126 -4.09 16.83 13.42
N ARG A 127 -4.61 16.14 14.43
CA ARG A 127 -4.25 14.75 14.74
C ARG A 127 -5.41 13.97 15.35
N ARG A 128 -5.28 12.65 15.31
CA ARG A 128 -6.19 11.71 15.95
C ARG A 128 -5.80 11.41 17.40
N THR A 129 -6.79 11.27 18.28
CA THR A 129 -6.64 10.75 19.66
C THR A 129 -7.19 9.33 19.74
N THR A 130 -6.66 8.51 20.66
CA THR A 130 -7.14 7.13 20.91
C THR A 130 -7.68 6.94 22.32
N ALA A 131 -7.10 7.61 23.32
CA ALA A 131 -7.53 7.50 24.71
C ALA A 131 -8.92 8.11 24.89
N GLY A 132 -9.88 7.31 25.37
CA GLY A 132 -11.24 7.79 25.68
C GLY A 132 -12.05 8.25 24.48
N VAL A 133 -11.76 7.76 23.27
CA VAL A 133 -12.44 8.20 22.04
C VAL A 133 -13.51 7.22 21.56
N PHE A 134 -13.36 5.93 21.84
CA PHE A 134 -14.24 4.90 21.27
C PHE A 134 -15.34 4.51 22.26
N HIS A 135 -16.55 5.01 21.99
CA HIS A 135 -17.75 4.79 22.76
C HIS A 135 -18.68 3.82 22.03
N ILE A 136 -19.44 3.05 22.79
CA ILE A 136 -20.28 1.96 22.30
C ILE A 136 -21.63 2.02 23.02
N ALA A 137 -22.71 2.08 22.25
CA ALA A 137 -24.06 2.06 22.80
C ALA A 137 -24.43 0.68 23.37
N GLU A 138 -25.11 0.70 24.52
CA GLU A 138 -25.79 -0.45 25.13
C GLU A 138 -26.99 -0.92 24.31
N GLY A 139 -27.42 -2.17 24.51
CA GLY A 139 -28.58 -2.76 23.83
C GLY A 139 -28.26 -3.49 22.52
N GLY A 140 -26.98 -3.61 22.18
CA GLY A 140 -26.49 -4.40 21.04
C GLY A 140 -25.57 -5.55 21.46
N SER A 141 -24.61 -5.89 20.59
CA SER A 141 -23.57 -6.88 20.92
C SER A 141 -22.75 -6.47 22.16
N PRO A 142 -22.16 -7.44 22.90
CA PRO A 142 -21.39 -7.15 24.11
C PRO A 142 -20.35 -6.04 23.93
N ILE A 143 -20.25 -5.18 24.94
CA ILE A 143 -19.32 -4.05 24.96
C ILE A 143 -17.96 -4.55 25.47
N PRO A 144 -16.87 -4.40 24.70
CA PRO A 144 -15.53 -4.73 25.19
C PRO A 144 -15.18 -3.88 26.42
N ASP A 145 -14.46 -4.45 27.39
CA ASP A 145 -14.19 -3.78 28.66
C ASP A 145 -13.42 -2.47 28.51
N ASP A 146 -12.52 -2.42 27.52
CA ASP A 146 -11.67 -1.25 27.25
C ASP A 146 -12.41 -0.08 26.56
N LYS A 147 -13.69 -0.26 26.21
CA LYS A 147 -14.52 0.74 25.55
C LYS A 147 -15.43 1.45 26.53
N ILE A 148 -15.82 2.67 26.19
CA ILE A 148 -16.76 3.45 26.99
C ILE A 148 -18.20 2.97 26.68
N ALA A 149 -18.92 2.53 27.71
CA ALA A 149 -20.31 2.09 27.58
C ALA A 149 -21.28 3.28 27.66
N VAL A 150 -22.10 3.45 26.63
CA VAL A 150 -23.04 4.57 26.53
C VAL A 150 -24.47 4.06 26.68
N PRO A 151 -25.26 4.60 27.64
CA PRO A 151 -26.67 4.26 27.75
C PRO A 151 -27.41 4.52 26.44
N LYS A 152 -28.30 3.60 26.08
CA LYS A 152 -29.02 3.63 24.81
C LYS A 152 -29.79 4.94 24.56
N ALA A 153 -30.41 5.49 25.61
CA ALA A 153 -31.11 6.79 25.55
C ALA A 153 -30.16 7.98 25.27
N VAL A 154 -28.91 7.91 25.76
CA VAL A 154 -27.89 8.93 25.49
C VAL A 154 -27.42 8.85 24.05
N PHE A 155 -27.21 7.63 23.53
CA PHE A 155 -26.90 7.43 22.10
C PHE A 155 -28.01 7.96 21.19
N ALA A 156 -29.28 7.68 21.53
CA ALA A 156 -30.44 8.22 20.83
C ALA A 156 -30.39 9.75 20.73
N ARG A 157 -30.15 10.45 21.84
CA ARG A 157 -30.04 11.92 21.85
C ARG A 157 -28.84 12.43 21.06
N LEU A 158 -27.68 11.80 21.21
CA LEU A 158 -26.50 12.13 20.41
C LEU A 158 -26.77 12.00 18.91
N LEU A 159 -27.52 10.96 18.51
CA LEU A 159 -27.89 10.73 17.12
C LEU A 159 -28.91 11.75 16.61
N THR A 160 -29.90 12.11 17.42
CA THR A 160 -30.86 13.20 17.09
C THR A 160 -30.10 14.51 16.86
N GLU A 161 -29.24 14.90 17.80
CA GLU A 161 -28.43 16.12 17.69
C GLU A 161 -27.45 16.06 16.52
N ALA A 162 -26.96 14.87 16.14
CA ALA A 162 -26.07 14.70 14.98
C ALA A 162 -26.75 15.10 13.66
N PHE A 163 -28.08 15.02 13.58
CA PHE A 163 -28.86 15.44 12.41
C PHE A 163 -29.30 16.90 12.47
N GLU A 164 -28.96 17.63 13.53
CA GLU A 164 -29.23 19.06 13.70
C GLU A 164 -27.92 19.86 13.86
N PRO A 165 -26.99 19.80 12.88
CA PRO A 165 -25.78 20.62 12.92
C PRO A 165 -26.13 22.11 12.77
N PRO A 166 -25.31 23.02 13.32
CA PRO A 166 -25.42 24.45 13.04
C PRO A 166 -25.44 24.74 11.54
N GLU A 167 -26.26 25.71 11.11
CA GLU A 167 -26.42 26.04 9.68
C GLU A 167 -25.08 26.37 9.00
N VAL A 168 -24.15 27.01 9.71
CA VAL A 168 -22.80 27.32 9.22
C VAL A 168 -21.99 26.08 8.81
N ASP A 169 -22.20 24.94 9.47
CA ASP A 169 -21.51 23.69 9.16
C ASP A 169 -22.12 22.99 7.94
N LEU A 170 -23.39 23.30 7.62
CA LEU A 170 -24.09 22.78 6.45
C LEU A 170 -23.76 23.54 5.16
N VAL A 171 -23.23 24.77 5.26
CA VAL A 171 -22.90 25.60 4.08
C VAL A 171 -21.88 24.90 3.19
N LEU A 172 -22.26 24.65 1.93
CA LEU A 172 -21.38 24.05 0.93
C LEU A 172 -20.24 25.01 0.55
N PRO A 173 -18.96 24.58 0.61
CA PRO A 173 -17.83 25.43 0.23
C PRO A 173 -17.97 25.99 -1.19
N TYR A 174 -18.45 25.18 -2.13
CA TYR A 174 -18.70 25.56 -3.53
C TYR A 174 -19.53 26.84 -3.72
N LEU A 175 -20.57 27.03 -2.90
CA LEU A 175 -21.48 28.18 -2.98
C LEU A 175 -21.20 29.24 -1.90
N SER A 176 -20.25 29.01 -1.00
CA SER A 176 -19.97 29.85 0.17
C SER A 176 -19.61 31.31 -0.15
N LYS A 177 -19.12 31.59 -1.37
CA LYS A 177 -18.76 32.94 -1.85
C LYS A 177 -19.65 33.42 -3.00
N THR A 178 -20.87 32.90 -3.09
CA THR A 178 -21.90 33.35 -4.04
C THR A 178 -22.96 34.18 -3.32
N ASP A 179 -23.81 34.89 -4.07
CA ASP A 179 -24.89 35.72 -3.50
C ASP A 179 -25.96 34.88 -2.78
N HIS A 180 -26.04 33.58 -3.09
CA HIS A 180 -27.00 32.63 -2.54
C HIS A 180 -26.29 31.35 -2.07
N PRO A 181 -25.60 31.38 -0.91
CA PRO A 181 -25.00 30.19 -0.34
C PRO A 181 -26.08 29.14 -0.06
N ALA A 182 -25.74 27.86 -0.26
CA ALA A 182 -26.65 26.75 0.03
C ALA A 182 -26.11 25.89 1.18
N ALA A 183 -27.02 25.43 2.03
CA ALA A 183 -26.74 24.57 3.16
C ALA A 183 -27.46 23.22 2.97
N CYS A 184 -26.73 22.11 3.05
CA CYS A 184 -27.33 20.77 2.98
C CYS A 184 -26.40 19.71 3.57
N PHE A 185 -26.95 18.54 3.86
CA PHE A 185 -26.15 17.33 4.01
C PHE A 185 -25.65 16.83 2.66
N VAL A 186 -24.46 16.24 2.63
CA VAL A 186 -23.86 15.57 1.49
C VAL A 186 -23.67 14.10 1.85
N SER A 187 -23.91 13.19 0.90
CA SER A 187 -23.76 11.77 1.17
C SER A 187 -23.03 11.00 0.07
N LEU A 188 -22.39 9.90 0.48
CA LEU A 188 -21.61 9.01 -0.38
C LEU A 188 -21.92 7.56 -0.06
N LEU A 189 -22.05 6.73 -1.09
CA LEU A 189 -22.08 5.28 -0.96
C LEU A 189 -20.66 4.74 -1.19
N LEU A 190 -20.18 3.90 -0.29
CA LEU A 190 -18.95 3.14 -0.44
C LEU A 190 -19.27 1.64 -0.52
N ARG A 191 -18.45 0.88 -1.24
CA ARG A 191 -18.47 -0.59 -1.26
C ARG A 191 -17.11 -1.17 -0.82
N PRO A 192 -16.67 -0.99 0.44
CA PRO A 192 -15.34 -1.41 0.86
C PRO A 192 -15.21 -2.93 0.87
N LEU A 193 -14.01 -3.41 0.53
CA LEU A 193 -13.65 -4.83 0.47
C LEU A 193 -13.67 -5.47 1.86
N VAL A 194 -14.23 -6.68 1.96
CA VAL A 194 -14.25 -7.50 3.18
C VAL A 194 -13.69 -8.90 2.94
N SER A 195 -14.02 -9.53 1.80
CA SER A 195 -13.46 -10.82 1.38
C SER A 195 -12.79 -10.68 0.02
N PRO A 196 -11.48 -10.95 -0.11
CA PRO A 196 -10.82 -10.97 -1.41
C PRO A 196 -11.33 -12.14 -2.26
N ALA A 197 -11.20 -11.99 -3.59
CA ALA A 197 -11.46 -13.08 -4.51
C ALA A 197 -10.32 -14.10 -4.50
N VAL A 198 -10.66 -15.38 -4.49
CA VAL A 198 -9.72 -16.49 -4.68
C VAL A 198 -10.25 -17.36 -5.82
N PRO A 199 -9.57 -17.39 -6.98
CA PRO A 199 -10.02 -18.15 -8.14
C PRO A 199 -10.32 -19.61 -7.79
N GLY A 200 -11.51 -20.08 -8.18
CA GLY A 200 -11.97 -21.45 -7.91
C GLY A 200 -12.49 -21.70 -6.48
N TYR A 201 -12.52 -20.69 -5.60
CA TYR A 201 -12.94 -20.85 -4.21
C TYR A 201 -13.95 -19.79 -3.74
N ALA A 202 -13.63 -18.51 -3.88
CA ALA A 202 -14.45 -17.42 -3.35
C ALA A 202 -14.51 -16.24 -4.33
N THR A 203 -15.70 -15.66 -4.48
CA THR A 203 -15.89 -14.37 -5.15
C THR A 203 -15.52 -13.23 -4.21
N GLU A 204 -15.14 -12.08 -4.76
CA GLU A 204 -14.95 -10.87 -3.96
C GLU A 204 -16.25 -10.50 -3.25
N ARG A 205 -16.18 -10.17 -1.96
CA ARG A 205 -17.33 -9.68 -1.17
C ARG A 205 -17.00 -8.33 -0.56
N ARG A 206 -17.94 -7.41 -0.69
CA ARG A 206 -17.88 -6.04 -0.16
C ARG A 206 -19.05 -5.82 0.78
N MET A 207 -18.88 -4.98 1.79
CA MET A 207 -20.03 -4.42 2.49
C MET A 207 -20.52 -3.16 1.75
N GLU A 208 -21.61 -2.55 2.21
CA GLU A 208 -21.98 -1.20 1.81
C GLU A 208 -21.85 -0.25 3.00
N THR A 209 -21.46 1.00 2.75
CA THR A 209 -21.36 2.03 3.80
C THR A 209 -21.90 3.35 3.30
N ARG A 210 -22.80 3.95 4.08
CA ARG A 210 -23.38 5.28 3.84
C ARG A 210 -22.67 6.31 4.70
N PHE A 211 -21.92 7.20 4.05
CA PHE A 211 -21.33 8.37 4.70
C PHE A 211 -22.26 9.57 4.53
N ILE A 212 -22.55 10.26 5.63
CA ILE A 212 -23.42 11.45 5.66
C ILE A 212 -22.69 12.54 6.43
N VAL A 213 -22.49 13.70 5.81
CA VAL A 213 -21.75 14.81 6.41
C VAL A 213 -22.44 16.15 6.16
N PRO A 214 -22.32 17.13 7.07
CA PRO A 214 -22.64 18.52 6.78
C PRO A 214 -21.87 19.03 5.56
N GLY A 215 -22.48 19.87 4.73
CA GLY A 215 -21.90 20.35 3.47
C GLY A 215 -20.53 21.02 3.62
N GLY A 216 -20.27 21.71 4.73
CA GLY A 216 -18.97 22.31 5.05
C GLY A 216 -17.84 21.29 5.21
N LEU A 217 -18.17 20.01 5.41
CA LEU A 217 -17.26 18.89 5.62
C LEU A 217 -17.17 17.95 4.40
N VAL A 218 -17.63 18.38 3.22
CA VAL A 218 -17.58 17.56 1.99
C VAL A 218 -16.17 17.08 1.60
N ALA A 219 -15.12 17.77 2.05
CA ALA A 219 -13.74 17.31 1.90
C ALA A 219 -13.49 15.93 2.52
N ASN A 220 -14.17 15.60 3.63
CA ASN A 220 -14.08 14.28 4.25
C ASN A 220 -14.63 13.18 3.33
N LEU A 221 -15.61 13.49 2.48
CA LEU A 221 -16.12 12.57 1.47
C LEU A 221 -15.13 12.39 0.31
N ASP A 222 -14.47 13.47 -0.16
CA ASP A 222 -13.39 13.38 -1.16
C ASP A 222 -12.29 12.43 -0.68
N PHE A 223 -11.94 12.56 0.61
CA PHE A 223 -10.93 11.72 1.24
C PHE A 223 -11.30 10.22 1.24
N VAL A 224 -12.49 9.85 1.73
CA VAL A 224 -12.87 8.42 1.78
C VAL A 224 -13.22 7.86 0.39
N GLU A 225 -13.71 8.68 -0.53
CA GLU A 225 -13.96 8.30 -1.93
C GLU A 225 -12.65 7.93 -2.63
N GLY A 226 -11.59 8.74 -2.44
CA GLY A 226 -10.28 8.44 -3.01
C GLY A 226 -9.67 7.14 -2.50
N ILE A 227 -9.89 6.82 -1.22
CA ILE A 227 -9.34 5.60 -0.59
C ILE A 227 -10.16 4.35 -0.97
N PHE A 228 -11.50 4.42 -0.89
CA PHE A 228 -12.37 3.23 -0.98
C PHE A 228 -13.23 3.17 -2.25
N GLY A 229 -13.13 4.17 -3.13
CA GLY A 229 -13.92 4.27 -4.36
C GLY A 229 -15.31 4.89 -4.15
N ASN A 230 -15.95 5.27 -5.26
CA ASN A 230 -17.33 5.77 -5.28
C ASN A 230 -18.29 4.62 -5.64
N GLY A 231 -19.30 4.36 -4.81
CA GLY A 231 -20.29 3.30 -4.99
C GLY A 231 -21.48 3.67 -5.89
N GLY A 232 -21.48 4.88 -6.47
CA GLY A 232 -22.55 5.39 -7.34
C GLY A 232 -23.75 5.96 -6.58
N ASP A 233 -24.80 6.24 -7.32
CA ASP A 233 -26.08 6.69 -6.78
C ASP A 233 -26.81 5.53 -6.04
N PRO A 234 -27.02 5.60 -4.71
CA PRO A 234 -27.65 4.53 -3.95
C PRO A 234 -29.16 4.38 -4.24
N TYR A 235 -29.78 5.33 -4.96
CA TYR A 235 -31.18 5.23 -5.38
C TYR A 235 -31.38 4.32 -6.60
N LEU A 236 -30.31 4.00 -7.31
CA LEU A 236 -30.34 3.11 -8.46
C LEU A 236 -30.32 1.63 -8.02
N PRO A 237 -31.21 0.76 -8.55
CA PRO A 237 -31.17 -0.67 -8.28
C PRO A 237 -29.82 -1.33 -8.57
N GLU A 238 -29.09 -0.84 -9.58
CA GLU A 238 -27.75 -1.30 -9.94
C GLU A 238 -26.75 -1.18 -8.78
N ASN A 239 -26.97 -0.25 -7.86
CA ASN A 239 -26.11 0.01 -6.70
C ASN A 239 -26.71 -0.50 -5.38
N ASP A 240 -27.90 -1.10 -5.40
CA ASP A 240 -28.48 -1.74 -4.20
C ASP A 240 -27.80 -3.10 -3.96
N ALA A 241 -27.01 -3.17 -2.88
CA ALA A 241 -26.25 -4.36 -2.53
C ALA A 241 -27.11 -5.63 -2.33
N SER A 242 -28.40 -5.47 -1.99
CA SER A 242 -29.30 -6.62 -1.81
C SER A 242 -29.69 -7.31 -3.12
N LEU A 243 -29.56 -6.62 -4.25
CA LEU A 243 -29.88 -7.16 -5.58
C LEU A 243 -28.71 -7.90 -6.23
N ASP A 244 -27.50 -7.75 -5.70
CA ASP A 244 -26.33 -8.57 -6.02
C ASP A 244 -25.75 -9.25 -4.75
N PRO A 245 -26.45 -10.26 -4.21
CA PRO A 245 -26.01 -10.94 -3.01
C PRO A 245 -24.74 -11.77 -3.22
N GLY A 246 -24.26 -11.96 -4.45
CA GLY A 246 -23.01 -12.68 -4.76
C GLY A 246 -21.75 -11.90 -4.43
N THR A 247 -21.86 -10.58 -4.34
CA THR A 247 -20.75 -9.64 -4.09
C THR A 247 -20.93 -8.83 -2.81
N TRP A 248 -22.04 -9.01 -2.09
CA TRP A 248 -22.31 -8.38 -0.79
C TRP A 248 -22.09 -9.35 0.38
N THR A 249 -21.65 -8.83 1.52
CA THR A 249 -21.52 -9.57 2.78
C THR A 249 -22.82 -9.65 3.59
N GLY A 250 -23.87 -8.95 3.18
CA GLY A 250 -25.12 -8.83 3.95
C GLY A 250 -25.06 -7.79 5.07
N THR A 251 -23.99 -7.00 5.16
CA THR A 251 -23.82 -5.98 6.21
C THR A 251 -23.83 -4.56 5.65
N THR A 252 -24.40 -3.62 6.43
CA THR A 252 -24.54 -2.21 6.08
C THR A 252 -23.94 -1.31 7.16
N GLY A 253 -23.11 -0.37 6.75
CA GLY A 253 -22.50 0.63 7.62
C GLY A 253 -23.10 2.02 7.43
N CYS A 254 -23.10 2.83 8.49
CA CYS A 254 -23.43 4.26 8.42
C CYS A 254 -22.41 5.07 9.22
N VAL A 255 -21.90 6.16 8.64
CA VAL A 255 -21.00 7.09 9.30
C VAL A 255 -21.53 8.52 9.17
N ILE A 256 -21.66 9.19 10.31
CA ILE A 256 -22.19 10.56 10.42
C ILE A 256 -21.12 11.43 11.06
N LEU A 257 -20.73 12.53 10.41
CA LEU A 257 -19.84 13.53 11.01
C LEU A 257 -20.67 14.61 11.70
N ALA A 258 -20.41 14.84 12.99
CA ALA A 258 -21.12 15.80 13.82
C ALA A 258 -20.18 16.46 14.86
N PRO A 259 -19.20 17.28 14.44
CA PRO A 259 -18.21 17.86 15.36
C PRO A 259 -18.81 18.75 16.46
N HIS A 260 -19.98 19.33 16.21
CA HIS A 260 -20.72 20.17 17.16
C HIS A 260 -21.13 19.44 18.44
N LEU A 261 -21.20 18.10 18.43
CA LEU A 261 -21.57 17.30 19.60
C LEU A 261 -20.59 17.41 20.77
N THR A 262 -19.35 17.84 20.52
CA THR A 262 -18.37 18.17 21.59
C THR A 262 -18.86 19.30 22.49
N GLY A 263 -19.81 20.11 22.01
CA GLY A 263 -20.48 21.16 22.75
C GLY A 263 -21.61 20.69 23.67
N LEU A 264 -22.06 19.43 23.63
CA LEU A 264 -23.19 19.00 24.47
C LEU A 264 -22.78 18.74 25.92
N THR A 265 -23.67 18.98 26.87
CA THR A 265 -23.42 18.63 28.28
C THR A 265 -23.86 17.19 28.57
N LYS A 266 -23.19 16.55 29.52
CA LYS A 266 -23.56 15.22 30.02
C LYS A 266 -25.00 15.20 30.56
N LYS A 267 -25.40 16.29 31.24
CA LYS A 267 -26.72 16.43 31.83
C LYS A 267 -27.83 16.52 30.79
N ASP A 268 -27.65 17.34 29.75
CA ASP A 268 -28.66 17.51 28.69
C ASP A 268 -28.85 16.21 27.90
N LEU A 269 -27.77 15.44 27.75
CA LEU A 269 -27.80 14.09 27.18
C LEU A 269 -28.46 13.05 28.10
N GLY A 270 -28.78 13.40 29.35
CA GLY A 270 -29.48 12.52 30.28
C GLY A 270 -28.60 11.54 31.05
N LEU A 271 -27.29 11.79 31.13
CA LEU A 271 -26.41 10.99 31.99
C LEU A 271 -26.74 11.22 33.48
N PRO A 272 -26.50 10.23 34.35
CA PRO A 272 -26.80 10.35 35.78
C PRO A 272 -25.83 11.31 36.49
N HIS A 273 -26.29 11.90 37.60
CA HIS A 273 -25.39 12.50 38.58
C HIS A 273 -24.47 11.41 39.17
N VAL A 274 -23.25 11.77 39.56
CA VAL A 274 -22.23 10.83 40.08
C VAL A 274 -22.74 9.97 41.25
N ASP A 275 -23.64 10.50 42.08
CA ASP A 275 -24.24 9.78 43.21
C ASP A 275 -25.17 8.63 42.79
N ALA A 276 -25.74 8.72 41.59
CA ALA A 276 -26.62 7.70 40.99
C ALA A 276 -25.90 6.83 39.94
N ALA A 277 -24.60 7.09 39.69
CA ALA A 277 -23.82 6.40 38.69
C ALA A 277 -23.22 5.10 39.22
N THR A 278 -23.23 4.07 38.39
CA THR A 278 -22.49 2.82 38.64
C THR A 278 -20.98 3.05 38.60
N ASP A 279 -20.20 2.12 39.16
CA ASP A 279 -18.73 2.21 39.11
C ASP A 279 -18.20 2.20 37.68
N ARG A 280 -18.85 1.45 36.78
CA ARG A 280 -18.55 1.46 35.34
C ARG A 280 -18.79 2.84 34.72
N GLN A 281 -19.94 3.46 35.01
CA GLN A 281 -20.24 4.81 34.50
C GLN A 281 -19.25 5.85 35.03
N LYS A 282 -18.84 5.76 36.31
CA LYS A 282 -17.82 6.64 36.89
C LYS A 282 -16.47 6.46 36.20
N ARG A 283 -16.03 5.21 36.00
CA ARG A 283 -14.79 4.86 35.29
C ARG A 283 -14.76 5.41 33.88
N ASP A 284 -15.87 5.27 33.16
CA ASP A 284 -16.00 5.68 31.76
C ASP A 284 -16.30 7.18 31.58
N GLY A 285 -16.47 7.94 32.68
CA GLY A 285 -16.87 9.34 32.62
C GLY A 285 -18.32 9.58 32.18
N MET A 286 -19.16 8.54 32.21
CA MET A 286 -20.58 8.53 31.84
C MET A 286 -21.48 8.95 33.00
N CYS A 287 -21.07 9.98 33.72
CA CYS A 287 -21.82 10.68 34.76
C CYS A 287 -21.30 12.10 34.92
N TRP A 288 -22.07 12.96 35.58
CA TRP A 288 -21.68 14.35 35.87
C TRP A 288 -21.74 14.65 37.37
N SER A 289 -20.86 15.55 37.82
CA SER A 289 -20.90 16.15 39.15
C SER A 289 -21.40 17.60 39.10
N LYS A 290 -21.09 18.32 38.01
CA LYS A 290 -21.59 19.66 37.74
C LYS A 290 -22.46 19.68 36.47
N PRO A 291 -23.56 20.46 36.46
CA PRO A 291 -24.48 20.49 35.31
C PRO A 291 -23.85 20.91 33.97
N ASP A 292 -22.76 21.67 34.00
CA ASP A 292 -22.08 22.25 32.83
C ASP A 292 -20.97 21.36 32.26
N GLU A 293 -20.75 20.16 32.82
CA GLU A 293 -19.75 19.23 32.30
C GLU A 293 -20.08 18.79 30.88
N ARG A 294 -19.16 19.06 29.94
CA ARG A 294 -19.27 18.62 28.54
C ARG A 294 -19.15 17.10 28.43
N TYR A 295 -19.90 16.52 27.50
CA TYR A 295 -19.74 15.13 27.13
C TYR A 295 -18.32 14.87 26.62
N ASN A 296 -17.72 13.76 27.06
CA ASN A 296 -16.31 13.43 26.86
C ASN A 296 -15.33 14.59 27.19
N ASN A 297 -15.67 15.45 28.15
CA ASN A 297 -14.89 16.64 28.52
C ASN A 297 -14.65 17.60 27.34
N GLY A 298 -15.57 17.64 26.36
CA GLY A 298 -15.46 18.45 25.15
C GLY A 298 -14.40 17.96 24.16
N GLN A 299 -13.89 16.73 24.34
CA GLN A 299 -12.92 16.11 23.44
C GLN A 299 -13.62 15.32 22.34
N ALA A 300 -12.92 15.14 21.21
CA ALA A 300 -13.36 14.28 20.12
C ALA A 300 -13.73 12.87 20.60
N PHE A 301 -14.80 12.31 20.06
CA PHE A 301 -15.21 10.92 20.30
C PHE A 301 -15.87 10.34 19.05
N LYS A 302 -16.01 9.03 19.03
CA LYS A 302 -16.94 8.33 18.17
C LYS A 302 -17.84 7.45 19.02
N VAL A 303 -19.13 7.39 18.70
CA VAL A 303 -20.09 6.51 19.37
C VAL A 303 -20.79 5.64 18.33
N CYS A 304 -20.86 4.33 18.59
CA CYS A 304 -21.50 3.41 17.66
C CYS A 304 -22.55 2.47 18.29
N ALA A 305 -23.59 2.19 17.52
CA ALA A 305 -24.58 1.15 17.77
C ALA A 305 -24.43 0.05 16.71
N ARG A 306 -24.40 -1.21 17.15
CA ARG A 306 -24.33 -2.40 16.30
C ARG A 306 -24.80 -3.64 17.05
N ASP A 307 -25.30 -4.62 16.32
CA ASP A 307 -25.58 -5.96 16.86
C ASP A 307 -25.42 -7.05 15.79
N ALA A 308 -25.99 -8.24 16.02
CA ALA A 308 -25.88 -9.38 15.10
C ALA A 308 -26.70 -9.25 13.80
N ARG A 309 -27.53 -8.21 13.65
CA ARG A 309 -28.36 -7.98 12.44
C ARG A 309 -27.55 -7.47 11.24
N GLY A 310 -26.26 -7.17 11.42
CA GLY A 310 -25.38 -6.77 10.32
C GLY A 310 -25.39 -5.27 10.00
N VAL A 311 -25.95 -4.42 10.87
CA VAL A 311 -25.94 -2.96 10.69
C VAL A 311 -25.11 -2.29 11.79
N MET A 312 -24.20 -1.40 11.39
CA MET A 312 -23.39 -0.58 12.30
C MET A 312 -23.53 0.90 11.97
N VAL A 313 -23.97 1.69 12.94
CA VAL A 313 -24.12 3.15 12.83
C VAL A 313 -23.14 3.84 13.76
N THR A 314 -22.31 4.72 13.22
CA THR A 314 -21.31 5.47 13.98
C THR A 314 -21.45 6.96 13.76
N VAL A 315 -21.47 7.72 14.86
CA VAL A 315 -21.37 9.18 14.86
C VAL A 315 -19.95 9.56 15.30
N ILE A 316 -19.31 10.46 14.56
CA ILE A 316 -17.95 10.97 14.85
C ILE A 316 -18.05 12.46 15.18
N ALA A 317 -17.65 12.84 16.38
CA ALA A 317 -17.64 14.21 16.88
C ALA A 317 -16.29 14.90 16.63
N ASP A 318 -15.81 14.82 15.39
CA ASP A 318 -14.59 15.47 14.89
C ASP A 318 -14.56 15.38 13.35
N ASN A 319 -13.76 16.20 12.68
CA ASN A 319 -13.62 16.19 11.23
C ASN A 319 -12.20 15.87 10.73
N TYR A 320 -11.27 15.47 11.60
CA TYR A 320 -9.97 14.99 11.16
C TYR A 320 -10.11 13.70 10.32
N PHE A 321 -9.56 13.73 9.11
CA PHE A 321 -9.68 12.68 8.09
C PHE A 321 -9.31 11.27 8.59
N GLY A 322 -8.36 11.16 9.53
CA GLY A 322 -7.96 9.88 10.09
C GLY A 322 -9.07 9.14 10.83
N TYR A 323 -10.06 9.83 11.39
CA TYR A 323 -11.23 9.17 11.99
C TYR A 323 -12.11 8.53 10.91
N CYS A 324 -12.36 9.22 9.80
CA CYS A 324 -13.13 8.67 8.67
C CYS A 324 -12.49 7.39 8.12
N LYS A 325 -11.17 7.43 7.88
CA LYS A 325 -10.40 6.25 7.43
C LYS A 325 -10.58 5.05 8.38
N LYS A 326 -10.34 5.28 9.68
CA LYS A 326 -10.35 4.22 10.69
C LYS A 326 -11.76 3.76 11.05
N GLU A 327 -12.79 4.55 10.74
CA GLU A 327 -14.16 4.10 10.89
C GLU A 327 -14.58 3.13 9.78
N VAL A 328 -14.17 3.37 8.53
CA VAL A 328 -14.33 2.36 7.46
C VAL A 328 -13.63 1.07 7.85
N LYS A 329 -12.38 1.14 8.37
CA LYS A 329 -11.67 -0.03 8.92
C LYS A 329 -12.50 -0.76 9.99
N THR A 330 -13.08 -0.02 10.93
CA THR A 330 -13.88 -0.60 12.02
C THR A 330 -15.11 -1.32 11.48
N GLN A 331 -15.78 -0.76 10.47
CA GLN A 331 -16.96 -1.36 9.84
C GLN A 331 -16.62 -2.58 8.97
N ILE A 332 -15.49 -2.57 8.25
CA ILE A 332 -14.95 -3.75 7.56
C ILE A 332 -14.69 -4.88 8.57
N SER A 333 -14.05 -4.55 9.71
CA SER A 333 -13.75 -5.51 10.78
C SER A 333 -15.02 -6.13 11.37
N TYR A 334 -16.04 -5.30 11.63
CA TYR A 334 -17.36 -5.76 12.04
C TYR A 334 -18.00 -6.70 11.00
N SER A 335 -17.93 -6.34 9.71
CA SER A 335 -18.45 -7.17 8.61
C SER A 335 -17.74 -8.52 8.55
N ALA A 336 -16.40 -8.53 8.63
CA ALA A 336 -15.58 -9.74 8.62
C ALA A 336 -15.96 -10.68 9.77
N ASN A 337 -16.16 -10.13 10.98
CA ASN A 337 -16.55 -10.91 12.17
C ASN A 337 -17.91 -11.60 12.02
N LEU A 338 -18.88 -10.96 11.35
CA LEU A 338 -20.19 -11.55 11.11
C LEU A 338 -20.22 -12.49 9.90
N PHE A 339 -19.43 -12.20 8.86
CA PHE A 339 -19.41 -12.99 7.63
C PHE A 339 -18.71 -14.35 7.81
N GLY A 340 -17.61 -14.37 8.59
CA GLY A 340 -16.85 -15.59 8.87
C GLY A 340 -15.86 -16.00 7.77
N ASN A 341 -14.87 -16.81 8.15
CA ASN A 341 -13.75 -17.27 7.32
C ASN A 341 -12.88 -16.16 6.67
N VAL A 342 -13.06 -14.92 7.11
CA VAL A 342 -12.31 -13.75 6.65
C VAL A 342 -11.84 -12.92 7.84
N GLU A 343 -10.78 -12.15 7.65
CA GLU A 343 -10.22 -11.28 8.67
C GLU A 343 -10.00 -9.88 8.10
N GLU A 344 -10.27 -8.87 8.92
CA GLU A 344 -9.76 -7.51 8.70
C GLU A 344 -8.49 -7.35 9.53
N GLU A 345 -7.40 -6.91 8.91
CA GLU A 345 -6.10 -6.87 9.55
C GLU A 345 -5.44 -5.50 9.45
N HIS A 346 -4.76 -5.12 10.53
CA HIS A 346 -3.83 -3.99 10.51
C HIS A 346 -2.43 -4.53 10.16
N ALA A 347 -2.16 -4.64 8.86
CA ALA A 347 -1.01 -5.35 8.33
C ALA A 347 -0.41 -4.67 7.10
N GLY A 348 0.93 -4.75 6.98
CA GLY A 348 1.66 -4.41 5.76
C GLY A 348 2.15 -5.68 5.07
N GLY A 349 2.48 -5.60 3.78
CA GLY A 349 2.88 -6.79 3.05
C GLY A 349 3.45 -6.51 1.67
N ALA A 350 4.22 -7.46 1.16
CA ALA A 350 4.79 -7.41 -0.18
C ALA A 350 5.03 -8.80 -0.76
N LEU A 351 4.85 -8.92 -2.07
CA LEU A 351 5.47 -9.98 -2.87
C LEU A 351 6.93 -9.60 -3.11
N VAL A 352 7.86 -10.47 -2.73
CA VAL A 352 9.31 -10.24 -2.76
C VAL A 352 9.95 -11.21 -3.74
N PHE A 353 10.52 -10.67 -4.80
CA PHE A 353 11.23 -11.41 -5.84
C PHE A 353 12.74 -11.18 -5.68
N PRO A 354 13.52 -12.21 -5.27
CA PRO A 354 14.97 -12.08 -5.14
C PRO A 354 15.62 -11.59 -6.44
N SER A 355 16.61 -10.72 -6.29
CA SER A 355 17.35 -10.17 -7.43
C SER A 355 18.85 -10.26 -7.20
N TYR A 356 19.60 -10.29 -8.29
CA TYR A 356 21.04 -10.49 -8.27
C TYR A 356 21.73 -9.52 -9.23
N ASN A 357 22.90 -9.04 -8.83
CA ASN A 357 23.82 -8.35 -9.74
C ASN A 357 24.71 -9.40 -10.41
N LEU A 358 24.58 -9.52 -11.73
CA LEU A 358 25.29 -10.50 -12.54
C LEU A 358 26.60 -9.95 -13.14
N GLY A 359 26.88 -8.65 -12.97
CA GLY A 359 28.04 -7.98 -13.53
C GLY A 359 28.00 -7.86 -15.05
N GLY A 360 29.16 -8.04 -15.69
CA GLY A 360 29.35 -7.80 -17.13
C GLY A 360 28.94 -8.93 -18.09
N GLY A 361 28.72 -10.15 -17.58
CA GLY A 361 28.34 -11.29 -18.41
C GLY A 361 27.80 -12.47 -17.60
N TYR A 362 26.80 -13.16 -18.14
CA TYR A 362 26.10 -14.24 -17.43
C TYR A 362 25.44 -15.21 -18.41
N THR A 363 25.55 -16.51 -18.14
CA THR A 363 24.77 -17.56 -18.83
C THR A 363 23.70 -18.08 -17.87
N ASP A 364 22.44 -18.01 -18.29
CA ASP A 364 21.30 -18.44 -17.47
C ASP A 364 20.98 -19.92 -17.67
N ASP A 365 21.47 -20.77 -16.77
CA ASP A 365 21.16 -22.21 -16.77
C ASP A 365 19.94 -22.58 -15.90
N SER A 366 19.20 -21.59 -15.34
CA SER A 366 18.14 -21.85 -14.37
C SER A 366 16.89 -22.52 -14.93
N ALA A 367 16.65 -22.40 -16.25
CA ALA A 367 15.53 -23.07 -16.92
C ALA A 367 15.77 -24.57 -17.13
N GLY A 368 17.05 -25.00 -17.18
CA GLY A 368 17.42 -26.37 -17.48
C GLY A 368 16.80 -26.88 -18.79
N ASP A 369 16.37 -28.15 -18.77
CA ASP A 369 15.58 -28.77 -19.84
C ASP A 369 14.07 -28.84 -19.54
N ASP A 370 13.67 -28.39 -18.34
CA ASP A 370 12.30 -28.47 -17.84
C ASP A 370 11.37 -27.42 -18.46
N TYR A 371 11.91 -26.32 -18.96
CA TYR A 371 11.15 -25.21 -19.53
C TYR A 371 11.65 -24.83 -20.93
N ARG A 372 10.76 -24.84 -21.91
CA ARG A 372 11.06 -24.48 -23.30
C ARG A 372 10.25 -23.28 -23.75
N LEU A 373 10.88 -22.40 -24.54
CA LEU A 373 10.21 -21.23 -25.11
C LEU A 373 8.99 -21.65 -25.95
N ASP A 374 9.12 -22.69 -26.77
CA ASP A 374 8.03 -23.19 -27.62
C ASP A 374 6.77 -23.52 -26.81
N ASP A 375 6.91 -24.07 -25.60
CA ASP A 375 5.77 -24.39 -24.72
C ASP A 375 5.08 -23.13 -24.20
N VAL A 376 5.84 -22.06 -23.93
CA VAL A 376 5.30 -20.76 -23.50
C VAL A 376 4.48 -20.12 -24.62
N LEU A 377 5.00 -20.16 -25.85
CA LEU A 377 4.34 -19.62 -27.04
C LEU A 377 3.07 -20.41 -27.37
N ALA A 378 3.12 -21.74 -27.30
CA ALA A 378 1.98 -22.61 -27.58
C ALA A 378 0.81 -22.39 -26.60
N ARG A 379 1.10 -22.04 -25.34
CA ARG A 379 0.08 -21.71 -24.33
C ARG A 379 -0.60 -20.36 -24.57
N ASN A 380 0.05 -19.44 -25.28
CA ASN A 380 -0.43 -18.07 -25.49
C ASN A 380 -0.18 -17.59 -26.94
N PRO A 381 -0.80 -18.25 -27.95
CA PRO A 381 -0.46 -18.05 -29.36
C PRO A 381 -0.79 -16.64 -29.89
N GLU A 382 -1.75 -15.95 -29.27
CA GLU A 382 -2.17 -14.60 -29.68
C GLU A 382 -1.33 -13.49 -29.03
N ARG A 383 -0.59 -13.80 -27.97
CA ARG A 383 0.18 -12.81 -27.21
C ARG A 383 1.61 -12.67 -27.70
N PHE A 384 2.24 -13.77 -28.09
CA PHE A 384 3.67 -13.79 -28.41
C PHE A 384 3.94 -14.05 -29.88
N VAL A 385 4.83 -13.26 -30.48
CA VAL A 385 5.25 -13.43 -31.87
C VAL A 385 6.69 -13.89 -31.93
N ARG A 386 6.88 -15.11 -32.43
CA ARG A 386 8.21 -15.69 -32.68
C ARG A 386 8.95 -14.91 -33.76
N GLN A 387 10.22 -14.65 -33.50
CA GLN A 387 11.12 -13.95 -34.40
C GLN A 387 12.07 -14.92 -35.11
N PRO A 388 12.63 -14.53 -36.28
CA PRO A 388 13.54 -15.38 -37.06
C PRO A 388 14.76 -15.89 -36.29
N GLU A 389 15.27 -15.11 -35.33
CA GLU A 389 16.43 -15.46 -34.51
C GLU A 389 16.09 -16.49 -33.42
N GLY A 390 14.80 -16.78 -33.20
CA GLY A 390 14.32 -17.81 -32.27
C GLY A 390 13.84 -17.29 -30.91
N HIS A 391 13.91 -15.99 -30.67
CA HIS A 391 13.26 -15.32 -29.53
C HIS A 391 11.79 -14.99 -29.87
N ALA A 392 11.05 -14.43 -28.91
CA ALA A 392 9.70 -13.93 -29.15
C ALA A 392 9.47 -12.56 -28.50
N ILE A 393 8.54 -11.81 -29.07
CA ILE A 393 8.11 -10.49 -28.58
C ILE A 393 6.72 -10.62 -27.98
N ASP A 394 6.50 -10.00 -26.83
CA ASP A 394 5.19 -9.83 -26.21
C ASP A 394 4.44 -8.67 -26.89
N LEU A 395 3.27 -8.94 -27.46
CA LEU A 395 2.46 -7.92 -28.15
C LEU A 395 1.78 -6.95 -27.20
N GLU A 396 1.48 -7.37 -25.97
CA GLU A 396 0.92 -6.49 -24.93
C GLU A 396 1.99 -5.58 -24.33
N HIS A 397 3.22 -6.09 -24.25
CA HIS A 397 4.36 -5.40 -23.66
C HIS A 397 5.61 -5.53 -24.54
N PRO A 398 5.74 -4.73 -25.63
CA PRO A 398 6.83 -4.86 -26.60
C PRO A 398 8.26 -4.69 -26.03
N GLN A 399 8.38 -4.15 -24.81
CA GLN A 399 9.63 -4.08 -24.06
C GLN A 399 10.08 -5.43 -23.48
N HIS A 400 9.16 -6.40 -23.35
CA HIS A 400 9.47 -7.76 -22.89
C HIS A 400 9.87 -8.65 -24.06
N VAL A 401 11.01 -9.31 -23.92
CA VAL A 401 11.59 -10.19 -24.94
C VAL A 401 11.80 -11.56 -24.33
N LEU A 402 11.13 -12.57 -24.86
CA LEU A 402 11.28 -13.95 -24.40
C LEU A 402 12.42 -14.61 -25.18
N VAL A 403 13.38 -15.16 -24.46
CA VAL A 403 14.56 -15.83 -25.05
C VAL A 403 14.52 -17.34 -24.78
N PRO A 404 15.16 -18.16 -25.62
CA PRO A 404 15.31 -19.59 -25.35
C PRO A 404 16.05 -19.88 -24.05
N ALA A 405 15.99 -21.14 -23.58
CA ALA A 405 16.77 -21.58 -22.43
C ALA A 405 18.28 -21.49 -22.69
N ARG A 406 19.06 -21.32 -21.62
CA ARG A 406 20.53 -21.14 -21.65
C ARG A 406 21.01 -19.93 -22.50
N PRO A 407 20.40 -18.75 -22.36
CA PRO A 407 20.91 -17.54 -23.00
C PRO A 407 22.16 -17.04 -22.27
N THR A 408 23.09 -16.46 -23.03
CA THR A 408 24.26 -15.73 -22.53
C THR A 408 24.07 -14.24 -22.78
N TYR A 409 24.13 -13.45 -21.71
CA TYR A 409 24.05 -12.00 -21.70
C TYR A 409 25.46 -11.43 -21.58
N SER A 410 25.79 -10.40 -22.36
CA SER A 410 27.12 -9.78 -22.37
C SER A 410 27.04 -8.27 -22.58
N LEU A 411 27.55 -7.51 -21.60
CA LEU A 411 27.72 -6.06 -21.71
C LEU A 411 28.82 -5.70 -22.69
N ARG A 412 29.83 -6.55 -22.83
CA ARG A 412 31.00 -6.32 -23.69
C ARG A 412 30.61 -6.31 -25.16
N SER A 413 29.86 -7.32 -25.58
CA SER A 413 29.37 -7.44 -26.97
C SER A 413 28.01 -6.75 -27.16
N MET A 414 27.36 -6.32 -26.06
CA MET A 414 25.99 -5.79 -26.07
C MET A 414 25.00 -6.74 -26.75
N THR A 415 25.09 -8.03 -26.40
CA THR A 415 24.25 -9.09 -26.99
C THR A 415 23.64 -10.01 -25.95
N VAL A 416 22.52 -10.61 -26.35
CA VAL A 416 21.96 -11.83 -25.76
C VAL A 416 22.09 -12.92 -26.81
N SER A 417 22.82 -14.00 -26.53
CA SER A 417 23.07 -15.10 -27.47
C SER A 417 22.67 -16.46 -26.93
N TRP A 418 22.39 -17.42 -27.82
CA TRP A 418 22.04 -18.80 -27.46
C TRP A 418 22.42 -19.75 -28.60
N LYS A 419 22.55 -21.04 -28.27
CA LYS A 419 22.76 -22.09 -29.26
C LYS A 419 21.41 -22.53 -29.85
N SER A 420 21.34 -22.61 -31.17
CA SER A 420 20.22 -23.20 -31.91
C SER A 420 20.70 -24.39 -32.74
N PRO A 421 19.80 -25.26 -33.24
CA PRO A 421 20.17 -26.31 -34.20
C PRO A 421 20.86 -25.78 -35.46
N ALA A 422 20.61 -24.52 -35.82
CA ALA A 422 21.21 -23.84 -36.97
C ALA A 422 22.51 -23.08 -36.63
N GLY A 423 23.06 -23.25 -35.42
CA GLY A 423 24.23 -22.54 -34.92
C GLY A 423 23.89 -21.49 -33.86
N GLU A 424 24.89 -20.68 -33.49
CA GLU A 424 24.70 -19.58 -32.54
C GLU A 424 23.79 -18.49 -33.12
N ARG A 425 22.86 -18.00 -32.31
CA ARG A 425 21.99 -16.86 -32.62
C ARG A 425 22.17 -15.80 -31.55
N SER A 426 21.95 -14.54 -31.92
CA SER A 426 22.05 -13.42 -30.98
C SER A 426 21.13 -12.28 -31.36
N ILE A 427 20.71 -11.52 -30.35
CA ILE A 427 20.04 -10.23 -30.50
C ILE A 427 20.80 -9.17 -29.70
N ARG A 428 20.52 -7.90 -30.01
CA ARG A 428 21.11 -6.78 -29.27
C ARG A 428 20.56 -6.71 -27.85
N LEU A 429 21.46 -6.58 -26.87
CA LEU A 429 21.13 -6.25 -25.48
C LEU A 429 20.84 -4.75 -25.38
N ARG A 430 19.69 -4.36 -24.83
CA ARG A 430 19.23 -2.97 -24.77
C ARG A 430 18.66 -2.61 -23.40
N ALA A 431 18.82 -1.36 -23.00
CA ALA A 431 18.38 -0.87 -21.69
C ALA A 431 16.88 -0.61 -21.60
N ASP A 432 16.21 -0.39 -22.73
CA ASP A 432 14.75 -0.26 -22.83
C ASP A 432 14.03 -1.61 -22.96
N LYS A 433 14.75 -2.73 -22.79
CA LYS A 433 14.23 -4.10 -22.91
C LYS A 433 14.47 -4.90 -21.65
N VAL A 434 13.57 -5.85 -21.44
CA VAL A 434 13.60 -6.82 -20.35
C VAL A 434 13.54 -8.22 -20.95
N TYR A 435 14.50 -9.06 -20.61
CA TYR A 435 14.65 -10.38 -21.21
C TYR A 435 14.16 -11.45 -20.24
N PHE A 436 13.31 -12.36 -20.72
CA PHE A 436 12.72 -13.43 -19.93
C PHE A 436 13.13 -14.79 -20.47
N GLY A 437 13.71 -15.63 -19.61
CA GLY A 437 13.86 -17.05 -19.88
C GLY A 437 12.51 -17.78 -19.80
N PRO A 438 12.40 -19.02 -20.32
CA PRO A 438 11.13 -19.75 -20.37
C PRO A 438 10.54 -20.11 -18.99
N ASN A 439 11.35 -20.08 -17.94
CA ASN A 439 10.95 -20.30 -16.54
C ASN A 439 10.53 -18.99 -15.82
N GLY A 440 10.54 -17.86 -16.52
CA GLY A 440 10.24 -16.53 -15.97
C GLY A 440 11.43 -15.82 -15.33
N TYR A 441 12.64 -16.40 -15.33
CA TYR A 441 13.85 -15.70 -14.90
C TYR A 441 14.07 -14.47 -15.78
N ARG A 442 14.23 -13.31 -15.15
CA ARG A 442 14.26 -12.02 -15.84
C ARG A 442 15.65 -11.42 -15.75
N VAL A 443 16.17 -10.87 -16.85
CA VAL A 443 17.43 -10.11 -16.92
C VAL A 443 17.20 -8.76 -17.59
N GLN A 444 17.79 -7.71 -17.03
CA GLN A 444 17.76 -6.35 -17.58
C GLN A 444 19.07 -5.61 -17.32
N LEU A 445 19.29 -4.52 -18.06
CA LEU A 445 20.36 -3.58 -17.77
C LEU A 445 19.92 -2.58 -16.71
N ALA A 446 20.77 -2.30 -15.73
CA ALA A 446 20.55 -1.21 -14.79
C ALA A 446 21.84 -0.42 -14.54
N GLN A 447 21.69 0.89 -14.33
CA GLN A 447 22.79 1.73 -13.85
C GLN A 447 23.10 1.41 -12.39
N SER A 448 24.37 1.51 -12.01
CA SER A 448 24.75 1.43 -10.61
C SER A 448 24.16 2.63 -9.85
N PRO A 449 23.53 2.42 -8.67
CA PRO A 449 23.06 3.51 -7.83
C PRO A 449 24.15 4.50 -7.40
N SER A 450 25.41 4.06 -7.35
CA SER A 450 26.55 4.89 -6.96
C SER A 450 27.18 5.66 -8.12
N ASP A 451 26.91 5.26 -9.37
CA ASP A 451 27.54 5.79 -10.58
C ASP A 451 26.68 5.47 -11.80
N HIS A 452 26.00 6.50 -12.34
CA HIS A 452 25.13 6.36 -13.51
C HIS A 452 25.88 6.06 -14.82
N THR A 453 27.21 6.15 -14.84
CA THR A 453 28.00 5.76 -16.02
C THR A 453 28.31 4.26 -16.04
N HIS A 454 28.22 3.60 -14.87
CA HIS A 454 28.41 2.16 -14.74
C HIS A 454 27.08 1.42 -14.92
N TRP A 455 27.11 0.35 -15.72
CA TRP A 455 25.95 -0.50 -15.99
C TRP A 455 26.26 -1.94 -15.61
N ASP A 456 25.28 -2.60 -15.00
CA ASP A 456 25.33 -4.01 -14.62
C ASP A 456 24.13 -4.75 -15.23
N LEU A 457 24.30 -6.07 -15.42
CA LEU A 457 23.18 -6.99 -15.65
C LEU A 457 22.49 -7.31 -14.32
N ILE A 458 21.20 -7.03 -14.20
CA ILE A 458 20.40 -7.36 -13.03
C ILE A 458 19.44 -8.49 -13.38
N ALA A 459 19.47 -9.54 -12.57
CA ALA A 459 18.51 -10.63 -12.65
C ALA A 459 17.43 -10.53 -11.57
N THR A 460 16.25 -11.04 -11.86
CA THR A 460 15.18 -11.30 -10.89
C THR A 460 14.62 -12.71 -11.10
N VAL A 461 14.53 -13.48 -10.03
CA VAL A 461 13.95 -14.84 -10.09
C VAL A 461 12.42 -14.79 -10.08
N ALA A 462 11.79 -15.75 -10.75
CA ALA A 462 10.34 -15.85 -10.80
C ALA A 462 9.71 -16.40 -9.52
N THR A 463 10.48 -17.14 -8.71
CA THR A 463 9.99 -17.69 -7.43
C THR A 463 9.87 -16.56 -6.42
N VAL A 464 8.65 -16.35 -5.93
CA VAL A 464 8.27 -15.24 -5.07
C VAL A 464 8.06 -15.69 -3.63
N THR A 465 8.39 -14.82 -2.69
CA THR A 465 7.97 -14.94 -1.29
C THR A 465 6.90 -13.90 -1.01
N SER A 466 5.71 -14.33 -0.58
CA SER A 466 4.70 -13.41 -0.04
C SER A 466 5.01 -13.15 1.44
N CYS A 467 5.35 -11.90 1.76
CA CYS A 467 5.63 -11.45 3.11
C CYS A 467 4.42 -10.70 3.66
N HIS A 468 3.92 -11.12 4.81
CA HIS A 468 2.80 -10.50 5.52
C HIS A 468 3.25 -10.11 6.93
N LYS A 469 2.98 -8.86 7.32
CA LYS A 469 3.44 -8.26 8.59
C LYS A 469 2.24 -7.67 9.37
N PRO A 470 1.50 -8.50 10.11
CA PRO A 470 0.33 -8.08 10.86
C PRO A 470 0.68 -7.55 12.25
N CYS A 471 -0.34 -7.03 12.95
CA CYS A 471 -0.33 -6.75 14.40
C CYS A 471 0.89 -5.96 14.89
N THR A 472 1.38 -5.04 14.06
CA THR A 472 2.61 -4.28 14.35
C THR A 472 2.25 -2.93 14.96
N VAL A 473 2.71 -2.69 16.19
CA VAL A 473 2.52 -1.42 16.89
C VAL A 473 3.20 -0.26 16.15
N SER A 474 2.75 0.97 16.40
CA SER A 474 3.40 2.17 15.86
C SER A 474 4.89 2.18 16.24
N GLY A 475 5.77 2.47 15.29
CA GLY A 475 7.22 2.35 15.44
C GLY A 475 7.80 0.96 15.17
N GLY A 476 6.98 -0.09 15.08
CA GLY A 476 7.42 -1.45 14.72
C GLY A 476 7.70 -1.66 13.22
N GLY A 477 7.58 -0.60 12.41
CA GLY A 477 7.92 -0.61 11.00
C GLY A 477 7.02 -1.48 10.13
N LYS A 478 5.69 -1.41 10.30
CA LYS A 478 4.71 -2.15 9.48
C LYS A 478 4.97 -1.94 7.98
N SER A 479 5.04 -0.69 7.54
CA SER A 479 5.19 -0.30 6.13
C SER A 479 6.61 -0.51 5.58
N GLU A 480 7.62 -0.69 6.44
CA GLU A 480 9.00 -0.97 6.03
C GLU A 480 9.12 -2.29 5.23
N ILE A 481 8.18 -3.21 5.39
CA ILE A 481 8.16 -4.48 4.65
C ILE A 481 8.07 -4.25 3.13
N SER A 482 7.41 -3.18 2.68
CA SER A 482 7.25 -2.83 1.26
C SER A 482 8.16 -1.68 0.80
N LYS A 483 8.73 -0.86 1.71
CA LYS A 483 9.63 0.27 1.38
C LYS A 483 10.91 -0.16 0.64
N ALA A 484 11.39 0.63 -0.31
CA ALA A 484 12.61 0.31 -1.05
C ALA A 484 13.84 0.29 -0.12
N ILE A 485 14.65 -0.77 -0.19
CA ILE A 485 15.90 -0.87 0.58
C ILE A 485 17.07 -0.13 -0.11
N THR A 486 16.90 0.23 -1.39
CA THR A 486 17.88 1.02 -2.16
C THR A 486 18.22 2.34 -1.49
N ASP A 487 17.22 2.97 -0.87
CA ASP A 487 17.38 4.29 -0.23
C ASP A 487 18.19 4.20 1.07
N ALA A 488 18.38 2.98 1.60
CA ALA A 488 19.21 2.70 2.77
C ALA A 488 20.67 2.33 2.39
N PHE A 489 21.02 2.30 1.10
CA PHE A 489 22.37 1.96 0.67
C PHE A 489 23.36 3.07 1.06
N ILE A 490 24.52 2.64 1.52
CA ILE A 490 25.66 3.51 1.79
C ILE A 490 26.83 3.03 0.93
N PHE A 491 27.51 3.96 0.28
CA PHE A 491 28.64 3.64 -0.60
C PHE A 491 29.95 3.78 0.17
N GLY A 492 30.55 2.65 0.50
CA GLY A 492 31.87 2.56 1.12
C GLY A 492 32.96 2.27 0.11
N THR A 493 34.12 1.81 0.59
CA THR A 493 35.30 1.48 -0.23
C THR A 493 35.74 0.04 0.00
N ALA A 494 36.27 -0.61 -1.03
CA ALA A 494 36.97 -1.88 -0.87
C ALA A 494 38.23 -1.68 0.00
N TYR A 495 38.27 -2.30 1.17
CA TYR A 495 39.30 -2.08 2.19
C TYR A 495 40.59 -2.85 1.89
N VAL A 496 41.71 -2.15 2.04
CA VAL A 496 43.07 -2.70 1.96
C VAL A 496 43.79 -2.32 3.25
N ALA A 497 44.41 -3.29 3.92
CA ALA A 497 45.19 -3.08 5.13
C ALA A 497 46.66 -2.81 4.80
N ASP A 498 47.27 -3.69 4.01
CA ASP A 498 48.62 -3.57 3.46
C ASP A 498 48.56 -3.99 2.00
N TYR A 499 48.77 -3.04 1.09
CA TYR A 499 48.53 -3.26 -0.34
C TYR A 499 49.36 -4.41 -0.93
N GLU A 500 50.64 -4.51 -0.58
CA GLU A 500 51.50 -5.54 -1.18
C GLU A 500 51.15 -6.92 -0.63
N ALA A 501 51.02 -7.03 0.70
CA ALA A 501 50.70 -8.28 1.36
C ALA A 501 49.29 -8.79 1.00
N ASP A 502 48.32 -7.89 0.95
CA ASP A 502 46.94 -8.24 0.61
C ASP A 502 46.84 -8.71 -0.86
N LEU A 503 47.49 -8.03 -1.81
CA LEU A 503 47.46 -8.47 -3.21
C LEU A 503 48.28 -9.74 -3.47
N GLU A 504 49.37 -9.97 -2.72
CA GLU A 504 50.07 -11.27 -2.75
C GLU A 504 49.17 -12.41 -2.25
N ALA A 505 48.40 -12.18 -1.18
CA ALA A 505 47.43 -13.16 -0.69
C ALA A 505 46.28 -13.42 -1.71
N VAL A 506 45.78 -12.36 -2.36
CA VAL A 506 44.79 -12.48 -3.45
C VAL A 506 45.37 -13.32 -4.59
N GLU A 507 46.59 -13.04 -5.03
CA GLU A 507 47.27 -13.77 -6.10
C GLU A 507 47.43 -15.26 -5.78
N ALA A 508 47.84 -15.58 -4.54
CA ALA A 508 47.95 -16.96 -4.07
C ALA A 508 46.59 -17.71 -4.11
N ILE A 509 45.50 -17.03 -3.74
CA ILE A 509 44.15 -17.61 -3.84
C ILE A 509 43.76 -17.84 -5.30
N LEU A 510 44.00 -16.87 -6.18
CA LEU A 510 43.67 -16.97 -7.60
C LEU A 510 44.45 -18.08 -8.31
N ALA A 511 45.67 -18.37 -7.87
CA ALA A 511 46.55 -19.40 -8.42
C ALA A 511 46.30 -20.81 -7.86
N ARG A 512 45.59 -20.95 -6.72
CA ARG A 512 45.30 -22.25 -6.11
C ARG A 512 44.38 -23.09 -7.02
N ASP A 513 44.69 -24.37 -7.19
CA ASP A 513 43.73 -25.32 -7.78
C ASP A 513 42.62 -25.62 -6.76
N HIS A 514 41.37 -25.25 -7.04
CA HIS A 514 40.21 -25.49 -6.17
C HIS A 514 39.39 -26.74 -6.53
N SER A 515 39.90 -27.59 -7.43
CA SER A 515 39.18 -28.78 -7.89
C SER A 515 39.09 -29.90 -6.83
N ASP A 516 39.91 -29.82 -5.78
CA ASP A 516 40.02 -30.76 -4.65
C ASP A 516 39.00 -30.52 -3.51
N ARG A 517 38.28 -29.39 -3.56
CA ARG A 517 37.49 -28.84 -2.45
C ARG A 517 36.39 -29.73 -1.88
N PHE A 518 35.81 -30.63 -2.69
CA PHE A 518 34.57 -31.32 -2.31
C PHE A 518 34.81 -32.40 -1.25
N ALA A 519 33.86 -32.51 -0.32
CA ALA A 519 33.83 -33.57 0.68
C ALA A 519 33.66 -34.94 0.02
N ASP A 520 32.75 -35.03 -0.95
CA ASP A 520 32.56 -36.20 -1.80
C ASP A 520 33.73 -36.33 -2.81
N PRO A 521 34.55 -37.41 -2.71
CA PRO A 521 35.63 -37.65 -3.65
C PRO A 521 35.19 -37.76 -5.10
N ALA A 522 33.96 -38.19 -5.39
CA ALA A 522 33.44 -38.34 -6.75
C ALA A 522 33.23 -36.99 -7.46
N LEU A 523 33.08 -35.90 -6.70
CA LEU A 523 32.93 -34.54 -7.23
C LEU A 523 34.28 -33.83 -7.40
N ARG A 524 35.38 -34.39 -6.89
CA ARG A 524 36.70 -33.77 -7.06
C ARG A 524 37.11 -33.81 -8.53
N GLY A 525 37.61 -32.69 -9.04
CA GLY A 525 37.98 -32.55 -10.45
C GLY A 525 36.82 -32.30 -11.42
N THR A 526 35.55 -32.31 -10.98
CA THR A 526 34.41 -32.07 -11.88
C THR A 526 34.24 -30.60 -12.24
N ASP A 527 34.78 -29.69 -11.44
CA ASP A 527 34.78 -28.24 -11.69
C ASP A 527 36.19 -27.67 -11.52
N THR A 528 36.83 -27.45 -12.66
CA THR A 528 38.19 -26.95 -12.82
C THR A 528 38.25 -25.50 -13.32
N ARG A 529 37.10 -24.82 -13.41
CA ARG A 529 37.03 -23.46 -13.95
C ARG A 529 37.86 -22.50 -13.09
N PRO A 530 38.83 -21.74 -13.65
CA PRO A 530 39.59 -20.75 -12.88
C PRO A 530 38.70 -19.64 -12.30
N ILE A 531 39.13 -19.01 -11.20
CA ILE A 531 38.35 -17.92 -10.55
C ILE A 531 38.04 -16.81 -11.55
N LEU A 532 39.02 -16.33 -12.30
CA LEU A 532 38.87 -15.21 -13.25
C LEU A 532 38.19 -15.60 -14.58
N SER A 533 37.88 -16.87 -14.82
CA SER A 533 37.21 -17.31 -16.06
C SER A 533 35.84 -16.66 -16.25
N ASN A 534 35.52 -16.25 -17.48
CA ASN A 534 34.18 -15.72 -17.82
C ASN A 534 33.07 -16.78 -17.68
N GLU A 535 33.42 -18.07 -17.67
CA GLU A 535 32.49 -19.18 -17.44
C GLU A 535 32.18 -19.40 -15.95
N ARG A 536 32.81 -18.61 -15.07
CA ARG A 536 32.65 -18.66 -13.62
C ARG A 536 32.02 -17.35 -13.13
N SER A 537 30.77 -17.41 -12.69
CA SER A 537 30.02 -16.24 -12.22
C SER A 537 30.52 -15.72 -10.86
N MET A 538 30.21 -14.46 -10.54
CA MET A 538 30.50 -13.87 -9.23
C MET A 538 29.97 -14.73 -8.08
N GLY A 539 28.69 -15.11 -8.14
CA GLY A 539 28.07 -15.94 -7.10
C GLY A 539 28.75 -17.28 -6.91
N SER A 540 29.28 -17.90 -7.98
CA SER A 540 30.03 -19.16 -7.87
C SER A 540 31.42 -18.99 -7.24
N VAL A 541 32.04 -17.82 -7.37
CA VAL A 541 33.29 -17.47 -6.66
C VAL A 541 33.02 -17.19 -5.19
N ILE A 542 31.92 -16.49 -4.87
CA ILE A 542 31.48 -16.31 -3.48
C ILE A 542 31.20 -17.68 -2.84
N LYS A 543 30.47 -18.58 -3.52
CA LYS A 543 30.27 -19.97 -3.05
C LYS A 543 31.60 -20.70 -2.86
N LEU A 544 32.58 -20.54 -3.75
CA LEU A 544 33.90 -21.19 -3.66
C LEU A 544 34.66 -20.82 -2.39
N LEU A 545 34.52 -19.56 -1.95
CA LEU A 545 35.29 -18.98 -0.85
C LEU A 545 34.49 -18.84 0.45
N THR A 546 33.29 -19.41 0.49
CA THR A 546 32.43 -19.49 1.68
C THR A 546 32.45 -20.92 2.23
N PRO A 547 32.82 -21.14 3.51
CA PRO A 547 32.81 -22.48 4.10
C PRO A 547 31.45 -23.18 3.96
N SER A 548 31.48 -24.48 3.71
CA SER A 548 30.28 -25.33 3.60
C SER A 548 30.60 -26.71 4.15
N GLU A 549 30.00 -27.07 5.28
CA GLU A 549 30.15 -28.41 5.88
C GLU A 549 29.54 -29.51 5.03
N ALA A 550 28.49 -29.18 4.26
CA ALA A 550 27.79 -30.15 3.41
C ALA A 550 28.56 -30.42 2.10
N ASP A 551 29.17 -29.39 1.50
CA ASP A 551 29.78 -29.50 0.16
C ASP A 551 31.29 -29.76 0.23
N TYR A 552 32.02 -29.21 1.22
CA TYR A 552 33.49 -29.13 1.19
C TYR A 552 34.18 -30.00 2.24
N SER A 553 35.41 -30.41 1.93
CA SER A 553 36.26 -31.17 2.85
C SER A 553 36.64 -30.34 4.07
N ALA A 554 36.89 -31.00 5.20
CA ALA A 554 37.30 -30.33 6.44
C ALA A 554 38.61 -29.53 6.26
N GLU A 555 39.56 -30.05 5.48
CA GLU A 555 40.82 -29.37 5.15
C GLU A 555 40.58 -28.09 4.34
N TYR A 556 39.69 -28.14 3.35
CA TYR A 556 39.37 -26.97 2.54
C TYR A 556 38.63 -25.91 3.35
N ASN A 557 37.70 -26.31 4.22
CA ASN A 557 37.01 -25.38 5.13
C ASN A 557 38.00 -24.71 6.11
N ALA A 558 38.93 -25.48 6.70
CA ALA A 558 39.96 -24.91 7.57
C ALA A 558 40.86 -23.91 6.83
N TRP A 559 41.22 -24.20 5.57
CA TRP A 559 41.92 -23.25 4.71
C TRP A 559 41.10 -21.97 4.48
N LEU A 560 39.81 -22.10 4.14
CA LEU A 560 38.90 -20.95 3.95
C LEU A 560 38.73 -20.08 5.19
N GLU A 561 38.71 -20.68 6.38
CA GLU A 561 38.62 -19.97 7.66
C GLU A 561 39.91 -19.20 7.99
N GLY A 562 41.05 -19.69 7.52
CA GLY A 562 42.34 -19.00 7.64
C GLY A 562 42.48 -17.74 6.77
N ILE A 563 41.60 -17.52 5.78
CA ILE A 563 41.66 -16.35 4.89
C ILE A 563 40.96 -15.15 5.57
N PRO A 564 41.65 -14.02 5.77
CA PRO A 564 41.04 -12.79 6.27
C PRO A 564 39.86 -12.33 5.41
N GLN A 565 38.82 -11.78 6.03
CA GLN A 565 37.60 -11.39 5.32
C GLN A 565 37.82 -10.30 4.28
N HIS A 566 38.68 -9.31 4.56
CA HIS A 566 38.99 -8.25 3.60
C HIS A 566 39.74 -8.80 2.38
N VAL A 567 40.59 -9.83 2.54
CA VAL A 567 41.25 -10.50 1.41
C VAL A 567 40.23 -11.22 0.53
N LYS A 568 39.21 -11.88 1.11
CA LYS A 568 38.11 -12.47 0.31
C LYS A 568 37.36 -11.41 -0.48
N GLU A 569 37.04 -10.27 0.16
CA GLU A 569 36.41 -9.14 -0.51
C GLU A 569 37.25 -8.64 -1.70
N LEU A 570 38.57 -8.51 -1.53
CA LEU A 570 39.48 -8.13 -2.61
C LEU A 570 39.47 -9.14 -3.76
N VAL A 571 39.41 -10.45 -3.50
CA VAL A 571 39.24 -11.46 -4.58
C VAL A 571 37.94 -11.22 -5.35
N PHE A 572 36.84 -10.90 -4.67
CA PHE A 572 35.56 -10.62 -5.33
C PHE A 572 35.61 -9.31 -6.13
N VAL A 573 36.27 -8.27 -5.62
CA VAL A 573 36.47 -7.02 -6.34
C VAL A 573 37.30 -7.25 -7.60
N VAL A 574 38.42 -7.97 -7.50
CA VAL A 574 39.24 -8.33 -8.67
C VAL A 574 38.39 -9.11 -9.67
N LYS A 575 37.63 -10.12 -9.22
CA LYS A 575 36.72 -10.88 -10.10
C LYS A 575 35.70 -10.00 -10.81
N ARG A 576 35.14 -9.00 -10.12
CA ARG A 576 34.08 -8.13 -10.66
C ARG A 576 34.59 -7.28 -11.81
N PHE A 577 35.77 -6.71 -11.66
CA PHE A 577 36.34 -5.76 -12.61
C PHE A 577 37.30 -6.38 -13.62
N TYR A 578 37.70 -7.64 -13.41
CA TYR A 578 38.60 -8.36 -14.30
C TYR A 578 38.16 -8.30 -15.75
N ARG A 579 39.14 -8.03 -16.62
CA ARG A 579 38.95 -8.08 -18.07
C ARG A 579 39.87 -9.15 -18.67
N PRO A 580 39.39 -10.00 -19.60
CA PRO A 580 40.21 -11.06 -20.19
C PRO A 580 41.48 -10.56 -20.88
N GLU A 581 41.46 -9.36 -21.43
CA GLU A 581 42.62 -8.71 -22.07
C GLU A 581 43.78 -8.43 -21.09
N TRP A 582 43.53 -8.39 -19.78
CA TRP A 582 44.58 -8.24 -18.78
C TRP A 582 45.38 -9.53 -18.59
N HIS A 583 44.81 -10.68 -18.97
CA HIS A 583 45.43 -11.99 -18.78
C HIS A 583 45.92 -12.17 -17.33
N ALA A 584 47.23 -12.37 -17.13
CA ALA A 584 47.85 -12.48 -15.82
C ALA A 584 48.23 -11.11 -15.20
N ASP A 585 48.27 -10.02 -15.99
CA ASP A 585 48.64 -8.67 -15.54
C ASP A 585 47.44 -7.90 -14.96
N TRP A 586 46.51 -8.58 -14.30
CA TRP A 586 45.40 -7.90 -13.62
C TRP A 586 45.89 -7.00 -12.48
N ARG A 587 47.02 -7.34 -11.86
CA ARG A 587 47.58 -6.64 -10.69
C ARG A 587 47.94 -5.19 -11.00
N SER A 588 48.43 -4.88 -12.21
CA SER A 588 48.84 -3.52 -12.60
C SER A 588 47.69 -2.51 -12.62
N HIS A 589 46.45 -2.99 -12.73
CA HIS A 589 45.23 -2.18 -12.76
C HIS A 589 44.70 -1.82 -11.37
N PHE A 590 45.14 -2.52 -10.31
CA PHE A 590 44.70 -2.27 -8.95
C PHE A 590 45.77 -1.52 -8.18
N THR A 591 45.40 -0.43 -7.50
CA THR A 591 46.35 0.40 -6.74
C THR A 591 45.73 0.94 -5.46
N VAL A 592 46.55 1.54 -4.59
CA VAL A 592 46.09 2.44 -3.52
C VAL A 592 46.70 3.82 -3.72
N GLY A 593 45.97 4.86 -3.34
CA GLY A 593 46.52 6.22 -3.39
C GLY A 593 47.57 6.44 -2.31
N ILE A 594 48.55 7.32 -2.56
CA ILE A 594 49.49 7.80 -1.54
C ILE A 594 48.97 9.15 -1.02
N MET A 595 48.50 9.19 0.23
CA MET A 595 47.93 10.39 0.86
C MET A 595 48.88 10.86 1.97
N ASN A 596 49.43 12.07 1.83
CA ASN A 596 50.40 12.63 2.79
C ASN A 596 51.60 11.71 3.06
N GLY A 597 52.08 11.01 2.01
CA GLY A 597 53.20 10.09 2.11
C GLY A 597 52.87 8.72 2.72
N ARG A 598 51.60 8.42 2.99
CA ARG A 598 51.14 7.11 3.50
C ARG A 598 50.32 6.40 2.44
N GLN A 599 50.50 5.09 2.31
CA GLN A 599 49.60 4.27 1.51
C GLN A 599 48.17 4.38 2.08
N GLY A 600 47.21 4.51 1.18
CA GLY A 600 45.79 4.57 1.53
C GLY A 600 45.16 3.19 1.67
N ASN A 601 43.96 3.16 2.24
CA ASN A 601 43.26 1.92 2.59
C ASN A 601 42.08 1.61 1.65
N ALA A 602 41.96 2.34 0.54
CA ALA A 602 40.87 2.19 -0.42
C ALA A 602 41.43 1.73 -1.77
N LEU A 603 41.02 0.54 -2.21
CA LEU A 603 41.43 0.00 -3.50
C LEU A 603 40.92 0.88 -4.65
N ARG A 604 41.77 1.05 -5.65
CA ARG A 604 41.50 1.80 -6.87
C ARG A 604 41.66 0.90 -8.08
N LEU A 605 40.81 1.10 -9.08
CA LEU A 605 40.93 0.52 -10.41
C LEU A 605 41.37 1.65 -11.36
N ASP A 606 42.53 1.51 -12.02
CA ASP A 606 43.08 2.49 -12.96
C ASP A 606 43.11 3.93 -12.38
N GLY A 607 43.34 4.04 -11.06
CA GLY A 607 43.39 5.30 -10.32
C GLY A 607 42.05 5.78 -9.75
N GLU A 608 40.91 5.20 -10.16
CA GLU A 608 39.58 5.53 -9.62
C GLU A 608 39.22 4.66 -8.42
N ARG A 609 38.61 5.27 -7.40
CA ARG A 609 38.26 4.56 -6.16
C ARG A 609 37.10 3.60 -6.39
N ILE A 610 37.27 2.35 -5.98
CA ILE A 610 36.21 1.34 -6.07
C ILE A 610 35.21 1.56 -4.93
N ASN A 611 33.95 1.75 -5.31
CA ASN A 611 32.85 1.85 -4.36
C ASN A 611 32.21 0.47 -4.15
N VAL A 612 31.84 0.19 -2.90
CA VAL A 612 31.10 -1.03 -2.53
C VAL A 612 29.80 -0.66 -1.83
N ASN A 613 28.75 -1.44 -2.09
CA ASN A 613 27.45 -1.23 -1.49
C ASN A 613 27.46 -1.75 -0.05
N MET A 614 26.98 -0.95 0.89
CA MET A 614 26.88 -1.30 2.30
C MET A 614 25.48 -1.00 2.83
N LEU A 615 25.10 -1.67 3.92
CA LEU A 615 23.95 -1.29 4.73
C LEU A 615 24.41 -0.93 6.14
N ARG A 616 23.71 0.03 6.74
CA ARG A 616 23.82 0.30 8.17
C ARG A 616 22.97 -0.72 8.95
N VAL A 617 23.60 -1.42 9.90
CA VAL A 617 22.92 -2.37 10.79
C VAL A 617 23.10 -1.92 12.23
N GLY A 618 22.26 -0.95 12.62
CA GLY A 618 22.30 -0.31 13.93
C GLY A 618 23.51 0.61 14.12
N PHE A 619 23.78 0.91 15.39
CA PHE A 619 24.84 1.79 15.84
C PHE A 619 25.67 1.09 16.92
N ASP A 620 26.91 1.52 17.12
CA ASP A 620 27.68 1.14 18.31
C ASP A 620 27.22 1.98 19.52
N THR A 621 27.71 1.63 20.71
CA THR A 621 27.41 2.27 22.00
C THR A 621 27.74 3.76 22.04
N ASP A 622 28.70 4.22 21.23
CA ASP A 622 29.07 5.64 21.08
C ASP A 622 28.25 6.37 20.00
N GLY A 623 27.32 5.66 19.33
CA GLY A 623 26.51 6.20 18.23
C GLY A 623 27.17 6.14 16.86
N SER A 624 28.35 5.53 16.72
CA SER A 624 28.98 5.31 15.42
C SER A 624 28.18 4.34 14.54
N TRP A 625 28.24 4.54 13.23
CA TRP A 625 27.49 3.71 12.28
C TRP A 625 28.17 2.35 12.10
N ARG A 626 27.37 1.28 12.19
CA ARG A 626 27.85 -0.08 11.90
C ARG A 626 27.53 -0.42 10.45
N LEU A 627 28.55 -0.35 9.59
CA LEU A 627 28.41 -0.58 8.15
C LEU A 627 28.88 -1.99 7.78
N PHE A 628 28.09 -2.68 6.97
CA PHE A 628 28.38 -4.03 6.49
C PHE A 628 28.30 -4.07 4.97
N GLY A 629 29.38 -4.54 4.33
CA GLY A 629 29.44 -4.77 2.89
C GLY A 629 28.37 -5.76 2.43
N LEU A 630 27.58 -5.36 1.44
CA LEU A 630 26.70 -6.26 0.73
C LEU A 630 27.51 -7.12 -0.23
N ARG A 631 27.07 -8.36 -0.45
CA ARG A 631 27.68 -9.23 -1.46
C ARG A 631 27.67 -8.54 -2.82
N HIS A 632 28.73 -8.73 -3.60
CA HIS A 632 28.85 -8.13 -4.94
C HIS A 632 27.81 -8.66 -5.94
N ASP A 633 27.19 -9.80 -5.68
CA ASP A 633 26.10 -10.35 -6.48
C ASP A 633 24.70 -10.06 -5.90
N PHE A 634 24.60 -9.32 -4.79
CA PHE A 634 23.31 -8.92 -4.24
C PHE A 634 22.74 -7.74 -5.02
N ASN A 635 21.46 -7.83 -5.37
CA ASN A 635 20.65 -6.67 -5.75
C ASN A 635 19.37 -6.67 -4.89
N PRO A 636 18.85 -5.50 -4.51
CA PRO A 636 17.55 -5.41 -3.84
C PRO A 636 16.48 -6.23 -4.53
N ALA A 637 15.76 -7.03 -3.74
CA ALA A 637 14.61 -7.76 -4.24
C ALA A 637 13.59 -6.79 -4.85
N VAL A 638 12.96 -7.19 -5.95
CA VAL A 638 11.83 -6.43 -6.49
C VAL A 638 10.64 -6.71 -5.60
N LYS A 639 10.02 -5.64 -5.09
CA LYS A 639 8.85 -5.74 -4.21
C LYS A 639 7.62 -5.17 -4.88
N VAL A 640 6.52 -5.90 -4.78
CA VAL A 640 5.18 -5.42 -5.14
C VAL A 640 4.36 -5.40 -3.86
N GLN A 641 3.96 -4.21 -3.41
CA GLN A 641 3.17 -4.06 -2.19
C GLN A 641 1.83 -4.79 -2.34
N THR A 642 1.46 -5.58 -1.33
CA THR A 642 0.16 -6.27 -1.26
C THR A 642 -0.77 -5.64 -0.25
N GLU A 643 -0.21 -5.00 0.78
CA GLU A 643 -0.93 -4.50 1.95
C GLU A 643 -0.19 -3.28 2.54
N ASP A 644 -0.92 -2.44 3.29
CA ASP A 644 -0.32 -1.38 4.09
C ASP A 644 -0.98 -1.23 5.45
N ASP A 645 -2.26 -0.87 5.55
CA ASP A 645 -2.89 -0.50 6.83
C ASP A 645 -4.28 -1.13 7.07
N ILE A 646 -5.10 -1.28 6.02
CA ILE A 646 -6.40 -1.96 6.06
C ILE A 646 -6.36 -3.12 5.06
N THR A 647 -6.23 -4.34 5.58
CA THR A 647 -6.18 -5.57 4.77
C THR A 647 -7.45 -6.38 4.98
N ALA A 648 -8.02 -6.88 3.88
CA ALA A 648 -8.98 -7.98 3.90
C ALA A 648 -8.27 -9.29 3.57
N SER A 649 -8.58 -10.36 4.31
CA SER A 649 -7.98 -11.67 4.07
C SER A 649 -8.98 -12.82 4.17
N ILE A 650 -8.67 -13.93 3.50
CA ILE A 650 -9.45 -15.18 3.52
C ILE A 650 -8.50 -16.36 3.63
N VAL A 651 -8.93 -17.40 4.37
CA VAL A 651 -8.21 -18.68 4.44
C VAL A 651 -8.88 -19.70 3.53
N GLY A 652 -8.08 -20.31 2.66
CA GLY A 652 -8.48 -21.35 1.73
C GLY A 652 -7.69 -22.65 1.90
N PRO A 653 -8.22 -23.78 1.44
CA PRO A 653 -7.53 -25.07 1.47
C PRO A 653 -6.27 -25.09 0.59
N GLU A 654 -5.35 -26.01 0.88
CA GLU A 654 -4.05 -26.10 0.20
C GLU A 654 -4.14 -26.22 -1.33
N HIS A 655 -5.09 -27.00 -1.85
CA HIS A 655 -5.19 -27.33 -3.27
C HIS A 655 -5.45 -26.12 -4.19
N LEU A 656 -5.75 -24.96 -3.62
CA LEU A 656 -5.89 -23.69 -4.33
C LEU A 656 -4.53 -23.04 -4.64
N ALA A 657 -3.45 -23.46 -3.97
CA ALA A 657 -2.12 -22.97 -4.28
C ALA A 657 -1.64 -23.57 -5.60
N ALA A 658 -1.20 -22.71 -6.53
CA ALA A 658 -0.64 -23.13 -7.81
C ALA A 658 0.63 -24.00 -7.65
N ARG A 659 1.31 -23.89 -6.51
CA ARG A 659 2.40 -24.78 -6.12
C ARG A 659 2.21 -25.24 -4.68
N PRO A 660 2.41 -26.53 -4.37
CA PRO A 660 2.41 -27.00 -3.00
C PRO A 660 3.50 -26.26 -2.21
N GLY A 661 3.17 -25.89 -0.97
CA GLY A 661 4.15 -25.28 -0.07
C GLY A 661 5.16 -26.31 0.43
N PRO A 662 6.18 -25.89 1.20
CA PRO A 662 7.14 -26.82 1.80
C PRO A 662 6.49 -27.80 2.78
N VAL A 663 5.30 -27.45 3.32
CA VAL A 663 4.50 -28.29 4.19
C VAL A 663 3.18 -28.61 3.50
N ILE A 664 2.98 -29.91 3.27
CA ILE A 664 1.79 -30.49 2.66
C ILE A 664 0.65 -30.53 3.69
N GLY A 665 -0.57 -30.30 3.24
CA GLY A 665 -1.82 -30.42 4.00
C GLY A 665 -2.26 -29.16 4.75
N LEU A 666 -1.58 -28.02 4.57
CA LEU A 666 -1.90 -26.79 5.30
C LEU A 666 -2.67 -25.77 4.45
N SER A 667 -3.66 -25.13 5.07
CA SER A 667 -4.38 -23.99 4.50
C SER A 667 -3.45 -22.83 4.09
N ARG A 668 -3.96 -21.96 3.22
CA ARG A 668 -3.26 -20.77 2.71
C ARG A 668 -4.09 -19.53 2.96
N LYS A 669 -3.41 -18.43 3.28
CA LYS A 669 -4.02 -17.11 3.48
C LYS A 669 -3.84 -16.27 2.21
N TYR A 670 -4.91 -15.64 1.76
CA TYR A 670 -4.94 -14.74 0.63
C TYR A 670 -5.36 -13.37 1.13
N VAL A 671 -4.71 -12.32 0.64
CA VAL A 671 -4.83 -10.95 1.16
C VAL A 671 -5.06 -9.97 0.02
N GLN A 672 -5.76 -8.89 0.31
CA GLN A 672 -5.91 -7.76 -0.61
C GLN A 672 -6.06 -6.47 0.21
N ASN A 673 -5.34 -5.44 -0.20
CA ASN A 673 -5.47 -4.11 0.37
C ASN A 673 -6.87 -3.56 0.09
N CYS A 674 -7.54 -3.02 1.11
CA CYS A 674 -8.85 -2.38 0.94
C CYS A 674 -8.74 -0.95 0.39
N GLU A 675 -7.53 -0.39 0.32
CA GLU A 675 -7.24 1.02 0.05
C GLU A 675 -6.60 1.23 -1.32
N ASN A 676 -7.15 2.16 -2.12
CA ASN A 676 -6.57 2.62 -3.38
C ASN A 676 -5.52 3.72 -3.19
N LEU A 677 -5.62 4.47 -2.09
CA LEU A 677 -4.71 5.55 -1.71
C LEU A 677 -4.30 5.38 -0.24
N LEU A 678 -3.02 5.60 0.05
CA LEU A 678 -2.48 5.43 1.40
C LEU A 678 -2.31 6.78 2.09
N PHE A 679 -2.92 6.92 3.28
CA PHE A 679 -2.79 8.13 4.10
C PHE A 679 -1.46 8.18 4.85
N GLN A 680 -0.40 8.54 4.13
CA GLN A 680 0.97 8.59 4.63
C GLN A 680 1.22 9.76 5.59
N ARG A 681 2.21 9.59 6.47
CA ARG A 681 2.78 10.67 7.28
C ARG A 681 4.30 10.70 7.04
N PRO A 682 4.79 11.52 6.10
CA PRO A 682 6.20 11.54 5.72
C PRO A 682 7.02 12.33 6.75
N ASP A 683 7.27 11.70 7.90
CA ASP A 683 7.97 12.33 9.03
C ASP A 683 9.37 12.85 8.63
N ASP A 684 10.06 12.15 7.72
CA ASP A 684 11.42 12.49 7.28
C ASP A 684 11.49 13.62 6.23
N ALA A 685 10.41 13.85 5.47
CA ALA A 685 10.37 14.83 4.37
C ALA A 685 10.47 16.29 4.83
N ILE A 686 10.43 16.54 6.15
CA ILE A 686 10.77 17.83 6.74
C ILE A 686 12.24 18.20 6.47
N HIS A 687 13.11 17.19 6.30
CA HIS A 687 14.52 17.36 5.96
C HIS A 687 14.70 17.35 4.44
N ARG A 688 15.01 18.52 3.87
CA ARG A 688 15.11 18.71 2.42
C ARG A 688 16.11 17.74 1.78
N GLY A 689 15.65 17.01 0.76
CA GLY A 689 16.46 16.09 -0.02
C GLY A 689 16.71 14.73 0.62
N TYR A 690 16.01 14.41 1.72
CA TYR A 690 16.11 13.10 2.37
C TYR A 690 15.08 12.08 1.85
N ASP A 691 13.82 12.48 1.72
CA ASP A 691 12.71 11.70 1.13
C ASP A 691 12.26 12.34 -0.19
#